data_AF-A0A9P9EGV7-F1
#
_entry.id   AF-A0A9P9EGV7-F1
#
_cell.length_a   1.000
_cell.length_b   1.000
_cell.length_c   1.000
_cell.angle_alpha   90.00
_cell.angle_beta   90.00
_cell.angle_gamma   90.00
#
_symmetry.space_group_name_H-M   'P 1'
#
loop_
_entity.id
_entity.type
_entity.pdbx_description
1 polymer ?
#
loop_
_entity_poly.entity_id
_entity_poly.type
_entity_poly.pdbx_seq_one_letter_code
_entity_poly.pdbx_strand_id
1 'polypeptide(L)'
;MATPARLAVSMRPLGFDSKSVAAAAETLSLSFSTDPLISWLYRDAAGPRWSNLLPAVQKWQEFRVRDYLLGGIGMEAVVHKNTPTSVGVCFLFPPQSQYRWLKPWWWGSYARYYWDLVWSRPHEPLADENRIAIMFEHHYEAFKRITSQYPPGSVYYLEIAAVRPDAQGLGVGGKIMEWVVQRVGDSNCFLECTNHKNVPFYEKYGFKLVDEARLQDEKDPDHATTFYYMAKITCEGYGTRLTWGPADLDAPTEGILLNPVRPSRLKQRSLLADPTAEFDDSIAFNDTVELEQVWSPDSQLDMLYLQHGPDSAIGAETPSDEVSNKLMENCEITSYDQIHSNANSCHHLEADLRHLTPIYLQSALSGYFDDLATPEKLELDATLATGVLLCSVSISSLYIWTPLMKGLRAVLQHRGLLSHAERPPLADHLVEVIALLDIPYFKLNRISQPMNLWATYVAPSKKSGVEHTSGLPYTMINLLDNLESPSTEMKLLEWAGELGDEFIQIHIWEAFRMAAILHSRALRSQTTTSNDPEAPVPAVPSKALVRMKTFAAIQAVVDSGALTFRQPFGGAIIYPLFIASLFTEEKSKERRLAGVTFHHLKDNDEGRSSQVAWDIVQEVWSRATSRGSVCRLALAKEFAAEMKIEMYLY
;
A
#
# COMPACT_ATOMS: atom_id res chain seq x y z
N MET A 1 19.70 21.29 46.28
CA MET A 1 18.98 20.02 46.49
C MET A 1 19.83 18.92 45.88
N ALA A 2 20.23 17.91 46.66
CA ALA A 2 20.99 16.77 46.13
C ALA A 2 20.11 16.01 45.13
N THR A 3 20.61 15.77 43.93
CA THR A 3 19.95 14.92 42.94
C THR A 3 19.78 13.53 43.57
N PRO A 4 18.56 12.95 43.63
CA PRO A 4 18.37 11.63 44.21
C PRO A 4 19.25 10.62 43.47
N ALA A 5 19.95 9.77 44.22
CA ALA A 5 20.84 8.76 43.65
C ALA A 5 20.03 7.83 42.72
N ARG A 6 20.48 7.69 41.46
CA ARG A 6 19.85 6.79 40.50
C ARG A 6 19.90 5.35 41.03
N LEU A 7 18.79 4.63 40.94
CA LEU A 7 18.78 3.20 41.24
C LEU A 7 19.55 2.46 40.14
N ALA A 8 20.46 1.56 40.54
CA ALA A 8 21.09 0.62 39.62
C ALA A 8 20.08 -0.48 39.26
N VAL A 9 19.51 -0.38 38.06
CA VAL A 9 18.43 -1.26 37.57
C VAL A 9 18.83 -1.93 36.26
N SER A 10 18.49 -3.20 36.12
CA SER A 10 18.65 -3.96 34.87
C SER A 10 17.30 -4.43 34.35
N MET A 11 17.13 -4.43 33.03
CA MET A 11 15.95 -4.99 32.37
C MET A 11 16.15 -6.50 32.17
N ARG A 12 15.13 -7.31 32.48
CA ARG A 12 15.10 -8.75 32.17
C ARG A 12 13.69 -9.20 31.74
N PRO A 13 13.55 -10.31 31.00
CA PRO A 13 12.25 -10.86 30.65
C PRO A 13 11.43 -11.17 31.91
N LEU A 14 10.14 -10.81 31.89
CA LEU A 14 9.22 -11.12 32.99
C LEU A 14 8.88 -12.62 32.99
N GLY A 15 8.92 -13.24 34.16
CA GLY A 15 8.61 -14.67 34.33
C GLY A 15 7.11 -14.98 34.19
N PHE A 16 6.81 -16.21 33.75
CA PHE A 16 5.44 -16.75 33.63
C PHE A 16 4.94 -17.40 34.92
N ASP A 17 5.81 -17.56 35.92
CA ASP A 17 5.44 -18.17 37.18
C ASP A 17 4.50 -17.26 37.98
N SER A 18 3.73 -17.88 38.88
CA SER A 18 2.71 -17.17 39.66
C SER A 18 3.27 -16.02 40.49
N LYS A 19 4.54 -16.08 40.93
CA LYS A 19 5.12 -15.01 41.76
C LYS A 19 5.48 -13.80 40.90
N SER A 20 6.10 -14.02 39.74
CA SER A 20 6.42 -12.95 38.79
C SER A 20 5.17 -12.24 38.28
N VAL A 21 4.13 -13.01 37.90
CA VAL A 21 2.86 -12.47 37.43
C VAL A 21 2.16 -11.66 38.54
N ALA A 22 2.11 -12.16 39.77
CA ALA A 22 1.51 -11.44 40.89
C ALA A 22 2.27 -10.15 41.24
N ALA A 23 3.61 -10.18 41.23
CA ALA A 23 4.42 -9.00 41.48
C ALA A 23 4.27 -7.92 40.39
N ALA A 24 4.15 -8.34 39.13
CA ALA A 24 3.84 -7.44 38.02
C ALA A 24 2.43 -6.84 38.17
N ALA A 25 1.43 -7.66 38.51
CA ALA A 25 0.06 -7.20 38.76
C ALA A 25 -0.01 -6.15 39.88
N GLU A 26 0.65 -6.40 41.01
CA GLU A 26 0.74 -5.45 42.12
C GLU A 26 1.41 -4.14 41.66
N THR A 27 2.50 -4.23 40.91
CA THR A 27 3.21 -3.06 40.37
C THR A 27 2.29 -2.23 39.48
N LEU A 28 1.50 -2.85 38.61
CA LEU A 28 0.53 -2.14 37.76
C LEU A 28 -0.54 -1.43 38.59
N SER A 29 -1.16 -2.14 39.54
CA SER A 29 -2.20 -1.56 40.39
C SER A 29 -1.70 -0.38 41.22
N LEU A 30 -0.48 -0.47 41.77
CA LEU A 30 0.12 0.62 42.52
C LEU A 30 0.51 1.80 41.62
N SER A 31 1.13 1.53 40.46
CA SER A 31 1.64 2.57 39.55
C SER A 31 0.54 3.43 38.94
N PHE A 32 -0.61 2.82 38.62
CA PHE A 32 -1.75 3.50 38.01
C PHE A 32 -2.86 3.88 39.01
N SER A 33 -2.61 3.74 40.31
CA SER A 33 -3.61 4.03 41.36
C SER A 33 -4.12 5.47 41.36
N THR A 34 -3.29 6.41 40.90
CA THR A 34 -3.64 7.85 40.76
C THR A 34 -3.82 8.26 39.29
N ASP A 35 -4.00 7.30 38.37
CA ASP A 35 -4.15 7.59 36.97
C ASP A 35 -5.51 8.27 36.69
N PRO A 36 -5.57 9.35 35.89
CA PRO A 36 -6.82 10.03 35.55
C PRO A 36 -7.84 9.11 34.87
N LEU A 37 -7.41 8.16 34.04
CA LEU A 37 -8.29 7.20 33.38
C LEU A 37 -8.89 6.21 34.38
N ILE A 38 -8.06 5.61 35.24
CA ILE A 38 -8.55 4.71 36.28
C ILE A 38 -9.49 5.45 37.23
N SER A 39 -9.19 6.71 37.51
CA SER A 39 -10.06 7.56 38.32
C SER A 39 -11.42 7.80 37.67
N TRP A 40 -11.43 8.03 36.35
CA TRP A 40 -12.63 8.26 35.55
C TRP A 40 -13.44 7.00 35.29
N LEU A 41 -12.83 5.82 35.10
CA LEU A 41 -13.57 4.57 34.92
C LEU A 41 -14.48 4.24 36.11
N TYR A 42 -14.20 4.81 37.28
CA TYR A 42 -14.89 4.53 38.53
C TYR A 42 -15.90 5.64 38.82
N ARG A 43 -17.20 5.30 38.91
CA ARG A 43 -18.23 6.29 39.26
C ARG A 43 -18.15 6.73 40.71
N ASP A 44 -17.82 5.80 41.62
CA ASP A 44 -17.73 6.11 43.05
C ASP A 44 -16.36 6.68 43.41
N ALA A 45 -16.30 8.00 43.58
CA ALA A 45 -15.07 8.69 43.95
C ALA A 45 -14.54 8.28 45.34
N ALA A 46 -15.42 7.82 46.24
CA ALA A 46 -15.11 7.44 47.62
C ALA A 46 -14.85 5.92 47.80
N GLY A 47 -15.06 5.14 46.74
CA GLY A 47 -14.88 3.70 46.73
C GLY A 47 -13.40 3.25 46.78
N PRO A 48 -13.16 1.94 46.95
CA PRO A 48 -11.81 1.38 46.90
C PRO A 48 -11.17 1.62 45.52
N ARG A 49 -9.85 1.82 45.51
CA ARG A 49 -9.03 2.05 44.31
C ARG A 49 -8.07 0.88 44.11
N TRP A 50 -7.37 0.88 42.98
CA TRP A 50 -6.30 -0.10 42.72
C TRP A 50 -5.20 -0.11 43.81
N SER A 51 -4.98 1.00 44.51
CA SER A 51 -4.07 1.07 45.67
C SER A 51 -4.48 0.16 46.84
N ASN A 52 -5.75 -0.24 46.94
CA ASN A 52 -6.24 -1.14 47.99
C ASN A 52 -5.92 -2.62 47.72
N LEU A 53 -5.43 -2.96 46.52
CA LEU A 53 -5.01 -4.32 46.14
C LEU A 53 -6.08 -5.39 46.45
N LEU A 54 -7.34 -5.08 46.16
CA LEU A 54 -8.44 -6.03 46.40
C LEU A 54 -8.18 -7.37 45.68
N PRO A 55 -8.46 -8.52 46.31
CA PRO A 55 -8.16 -9.83 45.71
C PRO A 55 -8.78 -10.06 44.32
N ALA A 56 -9.98 -9.53 44.08
CA ALA A 56 -10.65 -9.64 42.79
C ALA A 56 -9.94 -8.82 41.69
N VAL A 57 -9.56 -7.57 42.01
CA VAL A 57 -8.78 -6.69 41.11
C VAL A 57 -7.42 -7.33 40.81
N GLN A 58 -6.73 -7.87 41.81
CA GLN A 58 -5.43 -8.52 41.62
C GLN A 58 -5.55 -9.76 40.74
N LYS A 59 -6.56 -10.63 40.94
CA LYS A 59 -6.78 -11.78 40.06
C LYS A 59 -7.07 -11.37 38.61
N TRP A 60 -7.83 -10.30 38.39
CA TRP A 60 -8.06 -9.75 37.06
C TRP A 60 -6.79 -9.15 36.45
N GLN A 61 -5.99 -8.44 37.24
CA GLN A 61 -4.73 -7.86 36.79
C GLN A 61 -3.69 -8.94 36.45
N GLU A 62 -3.62 -10.01 37.23
CA GLU A 62 -2.80 -11.20 36.92
C GLU A 62 -3.23 -11.84 35.60
N PHE A 63 -4.53 -11.96 35.35
CA PHE A 63 -5.04 -12.46 34.08
C PHE A 63 -4.62 -11.58 32.91
N ARG A 64 -4.74 -10.24 33.03
CA ARG A 64 -4.24 -9.29 32.02
C ARG A 64 -2.74 -9.42 31.79
N VAL A 65 -1.95 -9.55 32.85
CA VAL A 65 -0.50 -9.77 32.73
C VAL A 65 -0.20 -11.06 31.97
N ARG A 66 -0.92 -12.16 32.23
CA ARG A 66 -0.75 -13.42 31.49
C ARG A 66 -1.09 -13.26 30.01
N ASP A 67 -2.20 -12.58 29.71
CA ASP A 67 -2.60 -12.29 28.33
C ASP A 67 -1.52 -11.49 27.59
N TYR A 68 -1.02 -10.43 28.21
CA TYR A 68 0.05 -9.60 27.64
C TYR A 68 1.38 -10.34 27.49
N LEU A 69 1.68 -11.24 28.41
CA LEU A 69 2.83 -12.13 28.31
C LEU A 69 2.69 -13.14 27.17
N LEU A 70 1.48 -13.54 26.78
CA LEU A 70 1.26 -14.42 25.61
C LEU A 70 1.33 -13.63 24.30
N GLY A 71 0.67 -12.47 24.24
CA GLY A 71 0.58 -11.64 23.03
C GLY A 71 1.79 -10.74 22.76
N GLY A 72 2.56 -10.37 23.77
CA GLY A 72 3.59 -9.34 23.70
C GLY A 72 4.92 -9.70 24.35
N ILE A 73 5.78 -8.69 24.50
CA ILE A 73 7.08 -8.78 25.16
C ILE A 73 6.97 -8.11 26.53
N GLY A 74 6.84 -8.92 27.58
CA GLY A 74 6.85 -8.45 28.97
C GLY A 74 8.27 -8.40 29.53
N MET A 75 8.67 -7.25 30.02
CA MET A 75 9.94 -7.05 30.71
C MET A 75 9.73 -6.47 32.09
N GLU A 76 10.66 -6.75 32.99
CA GLU A 76 10.73 -6.14 34.30
C GLU A 76 12.07 -5.45 34.55
N ALA A 77 11.99 -4.36 35.29
CA ALA A 77 13.11 -3.55 35.75
C ALA A 77 13.44 -3.97 37.18
N VAL A 78 14.63 -4.52 37.40
CA VAL A 78 15.01 -5.18 38.66
C VAL A 78 16.18 -4.50 39.34
N VAL A 79 16.05 -4.27 40.64
CA VAL A 79 17.13 -3.77 41.49
C VAL A 79 17.91 -4.96 42.07
N HIS A 80 19.22 -4.97 41.88
CA HIS A 80 20.11 -5.97 42.48
C HIS A 80 20.51 -5.57 43.90
N LYS A 81 19.72 -5.97 44.90
CA LYS A 81 20.08 -5.88 46.32
C LYS A 81 19.78 -7.21 47.01
N ASN A 82 20.79 -8.04 47.30
CA ASN A 82 20.72 -9.40 47.92
C ASN A 82 19.72 -10.41 47.29
N THR A 83 18.46 -10.02 47.09
CA THR A 83 17.44 -10.66 46.27
C THR A 83 16.94 -9.69 45.19
N PRO A 84 16.92 -10.08 43.91
CA PRO A 84 16.41 -9.21 42.83
C PRO A 84 14.94 -8.86 43.07
N THR A 85 14.64 -7.56 43.18
CA THR A 85 13.27 -7.05 43.37
C THR A 85 12.81 -6.29 42.13
N SER A 86 11.63 -6.64 41.61
CA SER A 86 10.98 -5.94 40.51
C SER A 86 10.45 -4.58 40.96
N VAL A 87 10.86 -3.51 40.28
CA VAL A 87 10.48 -2.12 40.61
C VAL A 87 9.76 -1.40 39.46
N GLY A 88 9.64 -2.06 38.31
CA GLY A 88 8.89 -1.57 37.17
C GLY A 88 8.67 -2.66 36.13
N VAL A 89 7.65 -2.50 35.29
CA VAL A 89 7.29 -3.46 34.24
C VAL A 89 6.91 -2.72 32.97
N CYS A 90 7.15 -3.35 31.82
CA CYS A 90 6.64 -2.86 30.55
C CYS A 90 6.16 -4.00 29.66
N PHE A 91 5.12 -3.70 28.87
CA PHE A 91 4.55 -4.61 27.89
C PHE A 91 4.58 -3.95 26.52
N LEU A 92 5.41 -4.51 25.64
CA LEU A 92 5.59 -4.04 24.28
C LEU A 92 5.05 -5.09 23.31
N PHE A 93 4.06 -4.73 22.52
CA PHE A 93 3.45 -5.60 21.52
C PHE A 93 4.16 -5.41 20.18
N PRO A 94 4.79 -6.47 19.66
CA PRO A 94 5.38 -6.43 18.34
C PRO A 94 4.28 -6.42 17.27
N PRO A 95 4.57 -5.86 16.09
CA PRO A 95 3.62 -5.77 15.00
C PRO A 95 3.10 -7.13 14.50
N GLN A 96 3.94 -8.16 14.56
CA GLN A 96 3.59 -9.52 14.17
C GLN A 96 3.29 -10.36 15.42
N SER A 97 2.22 -11.14 15.34
CA SER A 97 1.90 -12.13 16.35
C SER A 97 3.08 -13.07 16.55
N GLN A 98 3.43 -13.36 17.79
CA GLN A 98 4.62 -14.14 18.11
C GLN A 98 4.40 -15.65 17.89
N TYR A 99 3.20 -16.07 17.46
CA TYR A 99 2.74 -17.45 17.23
C TYR A 99 3.29 -18.46 18.26
N ARG A 100 3.35 -18.04 19.54
CA ARG A 100 4.06 -18.77 20.59
C ARG A 100 3.42 -20.11 20.91
N TRP A 101 2.14 -20.27 20.62
CA TRP A 101 1.42 -21.53 20.75
C TRP A 101 1.98 -22.65 19.87
N LEU A 102 2.71 -22.33 18.79
CA LEU A 102 3.43 -23.33 17.98
C LEU A 102 4.62 -23.96 18.72
N LYS A 103 5.09 -23.34 19.81
CA LYS A 103 6.23 -23.81 20.61
C LYS A 103 5.72 -24.61 21.81
N PRO A 104 5.98 -25.92 21.92
CA PRO A 104 5.38 -26.78 22.95
C PRO A 104 5.62 -26.32 24.40
N TRP A 105 6.74 -25.67 24.69
CA TRP A 105 7.03 -25.15 26.03
C TRP A 105 6.12 -23.99 26.47
N TRP A 106 5.37 -23.39 25.54
CA TRP A 106 4.35 -22.38 25.85
C TRP A 106 2.98 -22.97 26.19
N TRP A 107 2.73 -24.25 25.88
CA TRP A 107 1.40 -24.86 26.06
C TRP A 107 0.92 -24.83 27.51
N GLY A 108 1.81 -24.94 28.49
CA GLY A 108 1.46 -24.77 29.91
C GLY A 108 0.91 -23.37 30.21
N SER A 109 1.52 -22.33 29.65
CA SER A 109 1.08 -20.94 29.80
C SER A 109 -0.25 -20.69 29.09
N TYR A 110 -0.43 -21.23 27.88
CA TYR A 110 -1.71 -21.17 27.16
C TYR A 110 -2.81 -21.93 27.89
N ALA A 111 -2.53 -23.13 28.40
CA ALA A 111 -3.50 -23.91 29.18
C ALA A 111 -3.94 -23.16 30.44
N ARG A 112 -3.01 -22.49 31.14
CA ARG A 112 -3.34 -21.63 32.28
C ARG A 112 -4.20 -20.42 31.86
N TYR A 113 -3.87 -19.76 30.76
CA TYR A 113 -4.65 -18.64 30.23
C TYR A 113 -6.07 -19.06 29.83
N TYR A 114 -6.22 -20.15 29.07
CA TYR A 114 -7.54 -20.68 28.71
C TYR A 114 -8.33 -21.16 29.93
N TRP A 115 -7.66 -21.71 30.95
CA TRP A 115 -8.30 -22.02 32.23
C TRP A 115 -8.88 -20.76 32.88
N ASP A 116 -8.11 -19.67 32.92
CA ASP A 116 -8.56 -18.40 33.47
C ASP A 116 -9.72 -17.82 32.64
N LEU A 117 -9.62 -17.86 31.30
CA LEU A 117 -10.61 -17.34 30.36
C LEU A 117 -11.95 -18.10 30.43
N VAL A 118 -11.91 -19.43 30.49
CA VAL A 118 -13.12 -20.25 30.38
C VAL A 118 -13.73 -20.55 31.75
N TRP A 119 -12.93 -20.90 32.75
CA TRP A 119 -13.41 -21.33 34.07
C TRP A 119 -13.38 -20.20 35.11
N SER A 120 -12.28 -19.45 35.22
CA SER A 120 -12.12 -18.51 36.33
C SER A 120 -12.81 -17.16 36.09
N ARG A 121 -12.89 -16.73 34.82
CA ARG A 121 -13.53 -15.49 34.32
C ARG A 121 -13.33 -14.29 35.26
N PRO A 122 -12.08 -13.95 35.61
CA PRO A 122 -11.84 -12.83 36.50
C PRO A 122 -12.31 -11.54 35.83
N HIS A 123 -13.09 -10.74 36.55
CA HIS A 123 -13.65 -9.47 36.09
C HIS A 123 -13.23 -8.35 37.04
N GLU A 124 -13.04 -7.14 36.49
CA GLU A 124 -12.73 -5.94 37.27
C GLU A 124 -14.03 -5.43 37.91
N PRO A 125 -14.17 -5.47 39.25
CA PRO A 125 -15.48 -5.28 39.88
C PRO A 125 -15.85 -3.82 40.17
N LEU A 126 -14.99 -2.85 39.83
CA LEU A 126 -15.09 -1.45 40.26
C LEU A 126 -15.36 -0.48 39.10
N ALA A 127 -14.93 -0.82 37.89
CA ALA A 127 -15.06 0.01 36.72
C ALA A 127 -16.47 -0.07 36.10
N ASP A 128 -16.98 1.07 35.63
CA ASP A 128 -18.28 1.17 34.98
C ASP A 128 -18.24 0.64 33.55
N GLU A 129 -19.11 -0.32 33.22
CA GLU A 129 -19.13 -0.99 31.90
C GLU A 129 -19.29 -0.02 30.73
N ASN A 130 -20.09 1.04 30.90
CA ASN A 130 -20.29 2.05 29.85
C ASN A 130 -19.00 2.86 29.61
N ARG A 131 -18.31 3.27 30.69
CA ARG A 131 -17.03 3.99 30.58
C ARG A 131 -15.92 3.11 30.01
N ILE A 132 -15.92 1.81 30.33
CA ILE A 132 -15.04 0.82 29.71
C ILE A 132 -15.29 0.74 28.20
N ALA A 133 -16.56 0.66 27.77
CA ALA A 133 -16.90 0.63 26.35
C ALA A 133 -16.45 1.90 25.61
N ILE A 134 -16.68 3.08 26.19
CA ILE A 134 -16.21 4.36 25.63
C ILE A 134 -14.68 4.38 25.52
N MET A 135 -13.96 3.96 26.57
CA MET A 135 -12.50 3.87 26.56
C MET A 135 -11.99 2.95 25.44
N PHE A 136 -12.57 1.75 25.30
CA PHE A 136 -12.17 0.80 24.26
C PHE A 136 -12.50 1.31 22.86
N GLU A 137 -13.66 1.93 22.64
CA GLU A 137 -14.00 2.50 21.34
C GLU A 137 -12.97 3.54 20.90
N HIS A 138 -12.67 4.51 21.77
CA HIS A 138 -11.67 5.53 21.47
C HIS A 138 -10.26 4.96 21.24
N HIS A 139 -9.86 3.97 22.06
CA HIS A 139 -8.61 3.22 21.88
C HIS A 139 -8.57 2.55 20.50
N TYR A 140 -9.58 1.75 20.14
CA TYR A 140 -9.61 1.03 18.87
C TYR A 140 -9.68 1.96 17.67
N GLU A 141 -10.49 3.02 17.74
CA GLU A 141 -10.59 4.01 16.67
C GLU A 141 -9.26 4.75 16.47
N ALA A 142 -8.60 5.17 17.54
CA ALA A 142 -7.32 5.87 17.47
C ALA A 142 -6.20 4.93 17.00
N PHE A 143 -6.11 3.74 17.60
CA PHE A 143 -5.16 2.71 17.19
C PHE A 143 -5.33 2.40 15.70
N LYS A 144 -6.55 2.12 15.23
CA LYS A 144 -6.82 1.85 13.81
C LYS A 144 -6.50 3.07 12.95
N ARG A 145 -6.88 4.27 13.36
CA ARG A 145 -6.63 5.53 12.62
C ARG A 145 -5.14 5.85 12.49
N ILE A 146 -4.35 5.58 13.52
CA ILE A 146 -2.91 5.87 13.55
C ILE A 146 -2.14 4.76 12.85
N THR A 147 -2.43 3.50 13.15
CA THR A 147 -1.74 2.35 12.54
C THR A 147 -2.10 2.14 11.07
N SER A 148 -3.30 2.50 10.61
CA SER A 148 -3.67 2.45 9.17
C SER A 148 -2.89 3.42 8.29
N GLN A 149 -2.17 4.38 8.88
CA GLN A 149 -1.25 5.25 8.15
C GLN A 149 0.08 4.54 7.84
N TYR A 150 0.30 3.38 8.43
CA TYR A 150 1.50 2.57 8.29
C TYR A 150 1.14 1.16 7.80
N PRO A 151 2.08 0.39 7.25
CA PRO A 151 1.81 -0.97 6.82
C PRO A 151 1.22 -1.81 7.98
N PRO A 152 0.18 -2.63 7.75
CA PRO A 152 -0.36 -3.49 8.79
C PRO A 152 0.73 -4.43 9.33
N GLY A 153 0.82 -4.55 10.65
CA GLY A 153 1.92 -5.29 11.26
C GLY A 153 3.29 -4.64 11.02
N SER A 154 3.39 -3.31 11.08
CA SER A 154 4.69 -2.58 11.12
C SER A 154 4.86 -1.68 12.34
N VAL A 155 3.81 -1.49 13.14
CA VAL A 155 3.81 -0.59 14.30
C VAL A 155 3.88 -1.41 15.58
N TYR A 156 4.89 -1.16 16.38
CA TYR A 156 4.94 -1.63 17.76
C TYR A 156 3.93 -0.87 18.60
N TYR A 157 3.33 -1.54 19.58
CA TYR A 157 2.42 -0.90 20.52
C TYR A 157 2.92 -1.03 21.95
N LEU A 158 3.23 0.11 22.58
CA LEU A 158 3.60 0.16 23.99
C LEU A 158 2.34 0.38 24.83
N GLU A 159 1.75 -0.73 25.30
CA GLU A 159 0.54 -0.72 26.14
C GLU A 159 0.86 -0.23 27.56
N ILE A 160 2.00 -0.63 28.12
CA ILE A 160 2.35 -0.34 29.52
C ILE A 160 3.82 0.01 29.67
N ALA A 161 4.07 1.10 30.41
CA ALA A 161 5.31 1.35 31.12
C ALA A 161 4.98 1.80 32.56
N ALA A 162 5.21 0.94 33.54
CA ALA A 162 4.82 1.15 34.93
C ALA A 162 6.04 1.10 35.87
N VAL A 163 6.06 1.98 36.87
CA VAL A 163 7.12 2.08 37.88
C VAL A 163 6.48 2.21 39.25
N ARG A 164 6.89 1.35 40.19
CA ARG A 164 6.39 1.38 41.56
C ARG A 164 6.55 2.79 42.17
N PRO A 165 5.56 3.29 42.94
CA PRO A 165 5.62 4.64 43.50
C PRO A 165 6.89 4.95 44.31
N ASP A 166 7.41 3.98 45.06
CA ASP A 166 8.64 4.07 45.86
C ASP A 166 9.94 4.12 45.02
N ALA A 167 9.85 3.83 43.72
CA ALA A 167 10.97 3.84 42.77
C ALA A 167 10.86 4.93 41.68
N GLN A 168 9.79 5.74 41.70
CA GLN A 168 9.61 6.86 40.77
C GLN A 168 10.63 7.97 41.03
N GLY A 169 11.03 8.68 39.97
CA GLY A 169 12.06 9.74 40.05
C GLY A 169 13.50 9.24 40.20
N LEU A 170 13.71 7.92 40.38
CA LEU A 170 15.03 7.30 40.56
C LEU A 170 15.65 6.76 39.25
N GLY A 171 15.06 7.09 38.10
CA GLY A 171 15.56 6.71 36.76
C GLY A 171 15.03 5.40 36.18
N VAL A 172 14.14 4.69 36.89
CA VAL A 172 13.59 3.39 36.44
C VAL A 172 12.81 3.50 35.13
N GLY A 173 11.89 4.48 35.02
CA GLY A 173 11.13 4.70 33.79
C GLY A 173 12.04 5.02 32.60
N GLY A 174 13.14 5.72 32.84
CA GLY A 174 14.13 5.99 31.79
C GLY A 174 14.83 4.72 31.30
N LYS A 175 15.14 3.78 32.20
CA LYS A 175 15.69 2.47 31.84
C LYS A 175 14.71 1.61 31.04
N ILE A 176 13.43 1.68 31.38
CA ILE A 176 12.36 1.03 30.60
C ILE A 176 12.32 1.60 29.18
N MET A 177 12.27 2.93 29.04
CA MET A 177 12.18 3.57 27.72
C MET A 177 13.46 3.40 26.89
N GLU A 178 14.65 3.42 27.51
CA GLU A 178 15.92 3.06 26.84
C GLU A 178 15.82 1.66 26.21
N TRP A 179 15.30 0.68 26.96
CA TRP A 179 15.09 -0.67 26.44
C TRP A 179 14.02 -0.72 25.34
N VAL A 180 12.89 -0.01 25.50
CA VAL A 180 11.83 0.06 24.48
C VAL A 180 12.40 0.63 23.17
N VAL A 181 13.08 1.78 23.23
CA VAL A 181 13.67 2.41 22.04
C VAL A 181 14.73 1.52 21.40
N GLN A 182 15.56 0.85 22.20
CA GLN A 182 16.53 -0.11 21.68
C GLN A 182 15.85 -1.31 21.01
N ARG A 183 14.75 -1.82 21.59
CA ARG A 183 14.03 -2.99 21.08
C ARG A 183 13.24 -2.70 19.81
N VAL A 184 12.65 -1.51 19.74
CA VAL A 184 11.91 -0.99 18.59
C VAL A 184 12.86 -0.60 17.46
N GLY A 185 14.03 -0.03 17.80
CA GLY A 185 15.02 0.46 16.83
C GLY A 185 14.41 1.49 15.89
N ASP A 186 14.56 1.23 14.58
CA ASP A 186 14.05 2.06 13.49
C ASP A 186 12.59 1.77 13.13
N SER A 187 11.88 0.94 13.90
CA SER A 187 10.45 0.69 13.67
C SER A 187 9.56 1.79 14.25
N ASN A 188 8.34 1.89 13.74
CA ASN A 188 7.33 2.79 14.29
C ASN A 188 6.80 2.23 15.61
N CYS A 189 6.51 3.11 16.57
CA CYS A 189 5.91 2.72 17.84
C CYS A 189 4.81 3.69 18.26
N PHE A 190 3.67 3.15 18.63
CA PHE A 190 2.50 3.86 19.12
C PHE A 190 2.34 3.63 20.63
N LEU A 191 1.91 4.66 21.35
CA LEU A 191 1.53 4.58 22.75
C LEU A 191 0.39 5.54 23.08
N GLU A 192 -0.26 5.26 24.19
CA GLU A 192 -1.32 6.08 24.77
C GLU A 192 -0.93 6.50 26.18
N CYS A 193 -1.20 7.75 26.54
CA CYS A 193 -1.08 8.18 27.92
C CYS A 193 -2.23 9.09 28.31
N THR A 194 -2.57 9.10 29.60
CA THR A 194 -3.76 9.74 30.16
C THR A 194 -3.42 10.95 31.03
N ASN A 195 -2.12 11.18 31.25
CA ASN A 195 -1.61 12.27 32.05
C ASN A 195 -0.66 13.13 31.21
N HIS A 196 -1.09 14.35 30.90
CA HIS A 196 -0.33 15.31 30.11
C HIS A 196 1.10 15.55 30.65
N LYS A 197 1.32 15.40 31.97
CA LYS A 197 2.65 15.52 32.59
C LYS A 197 3.65 14.49 32.07
N ASN A 198 3.18 13.37 31.50
CA ASN A 198 4.02 12.33 30.93
C ASN A 198 4.39 12.59 29.46
N VAL A 199 3.71 13.50 28.76
CA VAL A 199 4.01 13.83 27.35
C VAL A 199 5.48 14.26 27.17
N PRO A 200 6.02 15.23 27.95
CA PRO A 200 7.43 15.62 27.84
C PRO A 200 8.43 14.52 28.23
N PHE A 201 7.97 13.48 28.94
CA PHE A 201 8.80 12.33 29.25
C PHE A 201 8.99 11.45 28.02
N TYR A 202 7.91 11.15 27.29
CA TYR A 202 7.97 10.35 26.06
C TYR A 202 8.63 11.10 24.88
N GLU A 203 8.47 12.42 24.79
CA GLU A 203 9.13 13.25 23.77
C GLU A 203 10.66 13.12 23.78
N LYS A 204 11.27 12.96 24.96
CA LYS A 204 12.72 12.72 25.10
C LYS A 204 13.20 11.45 24.41
N TYR A 205 12.29 10.51 24.15
CA TYR A 205 12.55 9.23 23.49
C TYR A 205 12.09 9.21 22.03
N GLY A 206 11.76 10.38 21.46
CA GLY A 206 11.41 10.53 20.04
C GLY A 206 9.94 10.31 19.71
N PHE A 207 9.06 10.20 20.71
CA PHE A 207 7.62 10.20 20.48
C PHE A 207 7.12 11.63 20.25
N LYS A 208 6.14 11.81 19.38
CA LYS A 208 5.45 13.09 19.16
C LYS A 208 3.97 12.90 19.51
N LEU A 209 3.34 13.92 20.10
CA LEU A 209 1.89 13.96 20.27
C LEU A 209 1.24 14.05 18.89
N VAL A 210 0.44 13.05 18.52
CA VAL A 210 -0.20 12.98 17.19
C VAL A 210 -1.67 13.35 17.22
N ASP A 211 -2.35 13.11 18.35
CA ASP A 211 -3.79 13.37 18.49
C ASP A 211 -4.17 13.38 19.98
N GLU A 212 -5.35 13.90 20.29
CA GLU A 212 -5.95 13.82 21.63
C GLU A 212 -7.46 13.56 21.56
N ALA A 213 -7.98 12.75 22.48
CA ALA A 213 -9.43 12.50 22.58
C ALA A 213 -9.90 12.69 24.02
N ARG A 214 -10.96 13.47 24.19
CA ARG A 214 -11.63 13.64 25.48
C ARG A 214 -12.64 12.51 25.67
N LEU A 215 -12.44 11.69 26.69
CA LEU A 215 -13.39 10.67 27.13
C LEU A 215 -14.41 11.31 28.06
N GLN A 216 -15.68 11.25 27.68
CA GLN A 216 -16.79 11.82 28.43
C GLN A 216 -17.97 10.86 28.38
N ASP A 217 -18.63 10.65 29.52
CA ASP A 217 -19.86 9.88 29.60
C ASP A 217 -21.04 10.85 29.50
N GLU A 218 -21.97 10.62 28.57
CA GLU A 218 -23.17 11.46 28.40
C GLU A 218 -24.00 11.57 29.69
N LYS A 219 -23.94 10.54 30.55
CA LYS A 219 -24.65 10.51 31.84
C LYS A 219 -23.94 11.29 32.96
N ASP A 220 -22.70 11.70 32.75
CA ASP A 220 -21.89 12.48 33.70
C ASP A 220 -20.91 13.38 32.93
N PRO A 221 -21.43 14.44 32.27
CA PRO A 221 -20.63 15.28 31.39
C PRO A 221 -19.58 16.11 32.14
N ASP A 222 -19.75 16.33 33.44
CA ASP A 222 -18.84 17.15 34.24
C ASP A 222 -17.53 16.42 34.57
N HIS A 223 -17.50 15.08 34.46
CA HIS A 223 -16.29 14.27 34.65
C HIS A 223 -15.77 13.70 33.33
N ALA A 224 -14.60 14.18 32.91
CA ALA A 224 -13.93 13.73 31.70
C ALA A 224 -12.44 13.48 31.96
N THR A 225 -11.84 12.64 31.12
CA THR A 225 -10.38 12.46 31.04
C THR A 225 -9.94 12.59 29.58
N THR A 226 -8.63 12.65 29.32
CA THR A 226 -8.10 12.81 27.97
C THR A 226 -7.09 11.72 27.66
N PHE A 227 -7.22 11.10 26.50
CA PHE A 227 -6.17 10.31 25.87
C PHE A 227 -5.26 11.22 25.05
N TYR A 228 -3.97 11.11 25.31
CA TYR A 228 -2.90 11.67 24.51
C TYR A 228 -2.27 10.54 23.70
N TYR A 229 -2.50 10.57 22.39
CA TYR A 229 -1.98 9.59 21.45
C TYR A 229 -0.59 10.04 21.01
N MET A 230 0.41 9.20 21.23
CA MET A 230 1.79 9.52 20.86
C MET A 230 2.38 8.46 19.95
N ALA A 231 3.16 8.90 18.97
CA ALA A 231 3.84 8.01 18.05
C ALA A 231 5.31 8.41 17.88
N LYS A 232 6.20 7.41 17.97
CA LYS A 232 7.58 7.51 17.48
C LYS A 232 7.55 7.01 16.04
N ILE A 233 7.63 7.94 15.10
CA ILE A 233 7.61 7.66 13.67
C ILE A 233 9.03 7.88 13.17
N THR A 234 9.69 6.81 12.77
CA THR A 234 11.02 6.85 12.15
C THR A 234 10.90 7.11 10.65
N CYS A 235 9.69 6.94 10.10
CA CYS A 235 9.30 7.37 8.76
C CYS A 235 9.04 8.89 8.66
N GLU A 236 9.95 9.74 9.17
CA GLU A 236 10.18 11.07 8.55
C GLU A 236 11.16 10.96 7.35
N GLY A 237 11.65 9.75 7.06
CA GLY A 237 12.66 9.47 6.03
C GLY A 237 12.18 8.88 4.70
N TYR A 238 10.89 8.91 4.37
CA TYR A 238 10.44 8.59 3.00
C TYR A 238 10.56 9.79 2.05
N GLY A 239 10.63 11.00 2.60
CA GLY A 239 10.83 12.23 1.81
C GLY A 239 12.22 12.34 1.16
N THR A 240 13.23 11.61 1.63
CA THR A 240 14.64 11.86 1.22
C THR A 240 15.27 10.80 0.34
N ARG A 241 14.66 9.61 0.17
CA ARG A 241 15.31 8.49 -0.54
C ARG A 241 14.85 8.29 -2.00
N LEU A 242 14.38 9.36 -2.64
CA LEU A 242 14.27 9.48 -4.11
C LEU A 242 15.20 10.58 -4.66
N THR A 243 16.13 11.08 -3.85
CA THR A 243 17.18 11.99 -4.32
C THR A 243 18.37 11.17 -4.84
N TRP A 244 18.67 11.35 -6.12
CA TRP A 244 19.83 10.72 -6.76
C TRP A 244 21.02 11.69 -6.68
N GLY A 245 22.17 11.25 -6.15
CA GLY A 245 23.46 11.95 -6.24
C GLY A 245 23.84 12.90 -5.09
N PRO A 246 25.13 13.27 -4.97
CA PRO A 246 25.62 14.16 -3.91
C PRO A 246 24.95 15.53 -4.04
N ALA A 247 24.59 16.12 -2.90
CA ALA A 247 23.88 17.38 -2.79
C ALA A 247 24.49 18.49 -3.68
N ASP A 248 23.86 18.76 -4.82
CA ASP A 248 23.97 20.06 -5.46
C ASP A 248 23.17 21.05 -4.60
N LEU A 249 23.92 21.88 -3.88
CA LEU A 249 23.48 23.05 -3.14
C LEU A 249 22.76 23.98 -4.14
N ASP A 250 21.42 24.03 -4.09
CA ASP A 250 20.56 25.20 -4.39
C ASP A 250 19.11 24.86 -4.84
N ALA A 251 18.69 23.58 -4.84
CA ALA A 251 17.27 23.23 -5.06
C ALA A 251 16.50 23.04 -3.73
N PRO A 252 15.26 23.56 -3.58
CA PRO A 252 14.48 23.37 -2.37
C PRO A 252 14.13 21.89 -2.18
N THR A 253 14.66 21.31 -1.10
CA THR A 253 14.34 19.98 -0.57
C THR A 253 12.90 19.93 -0.05
N GLU A 254 11.94 19.66 -0.93
CA GLU A 254 10.63 19.13 -0.53
C GLU A 254 10.63 17.61 -0.74
N GLY A 255 10.58 16.88 0.37
CA GLY A 255 10.55 15.42 0.35
C GLY A 255 9.18 14.87 -0.08
N ILE A 256 9.20 13.87 -0.97
CA ILE A 256 7.99 13.22 -1.49
C ILE A 256 7.39 12.30 -0.40
N LEU A 257 6.23 12.67 0.13
CA LEU A 257 5.49 11.89 1.13
C LEU A 257 4.65 10.80 0.44
N LEU A 258 5.05 9.52 0.55
CA LEU A 258 4.27 8.36 0.10
C LEU A 258 3.24 7.99 1.17
N ASN A 259 1.97 8.40 1.00
CA ASN A 259 0.85 7.88 1.79
C ASN A 259 0.13 6.80 0.98
N PRO A 260 -0.26 5.65 1.56
CA PRO A 260 -1.22 4.77 0.92
C PRO A 260 -2.52 5.53 0.63
N VAL A 261 -3.03 5.39 -0.60
CA VAL A 261 -4.24 6.07 -1.07
C VAL A 261 -5.41 5.73 -0.15
N ARG A 262 -5.95 6.74 0.54
CA ARG A 262 -7.22 6.64 1.24
C ARG A 262 -8.33 6.55 0.17
N PRO A 263 -9.31 5.65 0.28
CA PRO A 263 -10.53 5.77 -0.53
C PRO A 263 -11.14 7.15 -0.27
N SER A 264 -11.50 7.87 -1.33
CA SER A 264 -12.17 9.16 -1.19
C SER A 264 -13.45 8.99 -0.39
N ARG A 265 -13.63 9.78 0.68
CA ARG A 265 -14.95 10.02 1.27
C ARG A 265 -15.77 10.83 0.27
N LEU A 266 -16.26 10.20 -0.79
CA LEU A 266 -17.46 10.71 -1.44
C LEU A 266 -18.57 10.58 -0.40
N LYS A 267 -19.08 11.72 0.05
CA LYS A 267 -20.32 11.75 0.85
C LYS A 267 -21.35 10.94 0.08
N GLN A 268 -21.70 9.77 0.62
CA GLN A 268 -22.95 9.10 0.28
C GLN A 268 -24.06 10.13 0.54
N ARG A 269 -24.43 10.89 -0.48
CA ARG A 269 -25.74 11.52 -0.51
C ARG A 269 -26.69 10.35 -0.57
N SER A 270 -27.43 10.13 0.52
CA SER A 270 -28.56 9.20 0.53
C SER A 270 -29.52 9.63 -0.58
N LEU A 271 -29.41 9.01 -1.74
CA LEU A 271 -30.50 8.98 -2.70
C LEU A 271 -31.49 8.00 -2.08
N LEU A 272 -32.45 8.57 -1.33
CA LEU A 272 -33.72 7.93 -1.07
C LEU A 272 -34.23 7.41 -2.42
N ALA A 273 -34.43 6.09 -2.48
CA ALA A 273 -34.98 5.41 -3.63
C ALA A 273 -36.29 6.10 -4.08
N ASP A 274 -36.32 6.53 -5.34
CA ASP A 274 -37.55 6.87 -6.03
C ASP A 274 -38.07 5.59 -6.70
N PRO A 275 -39.22 5.01 -6.29
CA PRO A 275 -39.62 3.66 -6.71
C PRO A 275 -40.18 3.55 -8.14
N THR A 276 -39.94 4.50 -9.05
CA THR A 276 -40.70 4.58 -10.32
C THR A 276 -39.87 4.60 -11.60
N ALA A 277 -38.59 4.25 -11.57
CA ALA A 277 -37.81 4.01 -12.79
C ALA A 277 -37.93 2.52 -13.21
N GLU A 278 -38.79 2.25 -14.19
CA GLU A 278 -38.91 0.94 -14.86
C GLU A 278 -37.53 0.51 -15.41
N PHE A 279 -37.02 -0.60 -14.88
CA PHE A 279 -35.89 -1.35 -15.44
C PHE A 279 -36.39 -2.12 -16.66
N ASP A 280 -35.78 -1.87 -17.83
CA ASP A 280 -36.00 -2.63 -19.06
C ASP A 280 -34.90 -3.69 -19.18
N ASP A 281 -35.26 -4.95 -18.93
CA ASP A 281 -34.42 -6.16 -18.83
C ASP A 281 -33.92 -6.70 -20.20
N SER A 282 -33.67 -5.84 -21.19
CA SER A 282 -33.39 -6.28 -22.57
C SER A 282 -31.91 -6.47 -22.94
N ILE A 283 -31.02 -6.72 -21.98
CA ILE A 283 -29.64 -7.19 -22.25
C ILE A 283 -29.38 -8.48 -21.45
N ALA A 284 -29.97 -9.57 -21.92
CA ALA A 284 -29.69 -10.91 -21.40
C ALA A 284 -28.39 -11.45 -22.01
N PHE A 285 -27.37 -11.68 -21.19
CA PHE A 285 -26.21 -12.50 -21.54
C PHE A 285 -26.56 -13.97 -21.25
N ASN A 286 -26.52 -14.80 -22.29
CA ASN A 286 -26.77 -16.24 -22.20
C ASN A 286 -25.55 -16.94 -21.59
N ASP A 287 -25.68 -17.39 -20.34
CA ASP A 287 -24.75 -18.33 -19.71
C ASP A 287 -25.20 -19.77 -19.99
N THR A 288 -24.50 -20.48 -20.88
CA THR A 288 -24.42 -21.95 -20.91
C THR A 288 -23.32 -22.42 -21.85
N VAL A 289 -22.17 -22.91 -21.33
CA VAL A 289 -21.41 -24.05 -21.89
C VAL A 289 -20.61 -24.74 -20.77
N GLU A 290 -20.53 -26.05 -20.89
CA GLU A 290 -20.11 -27.11 -19.97
C GLU A 290 -18.65 -27.06 -19.47
N LEU A 291 -18.48 -27.46 -18.20
CA LEU A 291 -17.21 -27.72 -17.52
C LEU A 291 -16.57 -29.02 -18.04
N GLU A 292 -15.52 -28.90 -18.85
CA GLU A 292 -14.53 -29.98 -19.02
C GLU A 292 -13.27 -29.68 -18.17
N GLN A 293 -12.85 -30.71 -17.44
CA GLN A 293 -11.76 -30.71 -16.48
C GLN A 293 -10.41 -30.37 -17.13
N VAL A 294 -9.70 -29.38 -16.59
CA VAL A 294 -8.26 -29.21 -16.79
C VAL A 294 -7.58 -29.21 -15.42
N TRP A 295 -6.65 -30.13 -15.23
CA TRP A 295 -5.85 -30.29 -14.01
C TRP A 295 -4.92 -29.08 -13.82
N SER A 296 -4.90 -28.51 -12.60
CA SER A 296 -3.91 -27.47 -12.23
C SER A 296 -2.55 -28.12 -11.95
N PRO A 297 -1.43 -27.54 -12.40
CA PRO A 297 -0.09 -27.97 -12.06
C PRO A 297 0.39 -27.32 -10.74
N ASP A 298 -0.39 -27.39 -9.65
CA ASP A 298 0.01 -26.81 -8.34
C ASP A 298 0.51 -27.83 -7.30
N SER A 299 0.60 -29.12 -7.64
CA SER A 299 0.95 -30.17 -6.66
C SER A 299 2.44 -30.29 -6.29
N GLN A 300 3.33 -29.46 -6.83
CA GLN A 300 4.77 -29.51 -6.49
C GLN A 300 5.22 -28.46 -5.47
N LEU A 301 4.54 -27.32 -5.33
CA LEU A 301 4.89 -26.32 -4.30
C LEU A 301 4.43 -26.77 -2.90
N ASP A 302 3.26 -27.41 -2.81
CA ASP A 302 2.72 -27.96 -1.56
C ASP A 302 3.57 -29.11 -1.00
N MET A 303 4.25 -29.87 -1.88
CA MET A 303 5.12 -30.99 -1.48
C MET A 303 6.49 -30.55 -0.94
N LEU A 304 6.99 -29.37 -1.34
CA LEU A 304 8.26 -28.82 -0.85
C LEU A 304 8.13 -28.17 0.53
N TYR A 305 6.98 -27.56 0.84
CA TYR A 305 6.69 -26.98 2.16
C TYR A 305 6.55 -28.07 3.26
N LEU A 306 6.15 -29.28 2.87
CA LEU A 306 5.97 -30.43 3.76
C LEU A 306 7.27 -31.23 4.01
N GLN A 307 8.27 -31.13 3.15
CA GLN A 307 9.51 -31.93 3.27
C GLN A 307 10.64 -31.26 4.07
N HIS A 308 10.58 -29.95 4.32
CA HIS A 308 11.63 -29.21 5.05
C HIS A 308 11.10 -28.43 6.26
N GLY A 309 10.29 -29.11 7.08
CA GLY A 309 10.00 -28.66 8.45
C GLY A 309 11.27 -28.63 9.34
N PRO A 310 11.22 -27.88 10.47
CA PRO A 310 12.37 -27.29 11.16
C PRO A 310 13.17 -28.25 12.07
N ASP A 311 13.29 -29.52 11.69
CA ASP A 311 14.13 -30.49 12.40
C ASP A 311 15.22 -31.02 11.46
N SER A 312 16.21 -30.18 11.15
CA SER A 312 17.56 -30.66 10.85
C SER A 312 18.58 -29.66 11.39
N ALA A 313 19.52 -30.20 12.16
CA ALA A 313 20.45 -29.43 12.96
C ALA A 313 21.74 -29.11 12.18
N ILE A 314 22.35 -27.98 12.58
CA ILE A 314 23.77 -27.60 12.45
C ILE A 314 24.18 -26.94 11.12
N GLY A 315 24.32 -25.61 11.18
CA GLY A 315 25.41 -24.86 10.56
C GLY A 315 25.16 -24.27 9.17
N ALA A 316 25.36 -22.94 9.08
CA ALA A 316 25.51 -22.11 7.87
C ALA A 316 24.24 -21.61 7.14
N GLU A 317 24.27 -20.29 6.90
CA GLU A 317 23.44 -19.47 5.98
C GLU A 317 21.98 -19.16 6.36
N THR A 318 21.60 -17.91 6.11
CA THR A 318 20.43 -17.19 6.60
C THR A 318 19.16 -17.54 5.80
N PRO A 319 17.97 -17.70 6.44
CA PRO A 319 16.72 -18.02 5.72
C PRO A 319 16.21 -16.91 4.79
N SER A 320 16.74 -15.68 4.89
CA SER A 320 16.42 -14.60 3.94
C SER A 320 17.04 -14.84 2.58
N ASP A 321 18.21 -15.46 2.55
CA ASP A 321 18.98 -15.62 1.34
C ASP A 321 18.48 -16.84 0.58
N GLU A 322 18.00 -17.89 1.26
CA GLU A 322 17.42 -19.06 0.60
C GLU A 322 16.01 -18.81 0.03
N VAL A 323 15.18 -17.98 0.67
CA VAL A 323 13.86 -17.59 0.13
C VAL A 323 14.04 -16.57 -1.00
N SER A 324 14.97 -15.62 -0.86
CA SER A 324 15.35 -14.69 -1.92
C SER A 324 16.01 -15.44 -3.09
N ASN A 325 16.86 -16.43 -2.82
CA ASN A 325 17.46 -17.29 -3.84
C ASN A 325 16.45 -18.25 -4.45
N LYS A 326 15.43 -18.74 -3.73
CA LYS A 326 14.35 -19.57 -4.31
C LYS A 326 13.34 -18.77 -5.15
N LEU A 327 13.06 -17.52 -4.79
CA LEU A 327 12.36 -16.57 -5.67
C LEU A 327 13.18 -16.29 -6.95
N MET A 328 14.51 -16.30 -6.83
CA MET A 328 15.44 -16.11 -7.95
C MET A 328 15.79 -17.42 -8.70
N GLU A 329 15.69 -18.61 -8.09
CA GLU A 329 15.90 -19.94 -8.71
C GLU A 329 14.64 -20.41 -9.44
N ASN A 330 13.43 -20.09 -8.92
CA ASN A 330 12.19 -20.15 -9.72
C ASN A 330 12.18 -19.11 -10.85
N CYS A 331 13.17 -18.21 -10.87
CA CYS A 331 13.53 -17.32 -11.97
C CYS A 331 14.78 -17.83 -12.72
N GLU A 332 14.94 -19.15 -12.90
CA GLU A 332 15.62 -19.67 -14.10
C GLU A 332 14.78 -19.33 -15.34
N ILE A 333 14.81 -18.04 -15.70
CA ILE A 333 14.00 -17.40 -16.72
C ILE A 333 14.42 -17.95 -18.08
N THR A 334 13.55 -18.77 -18.66
CA THR A 334 13.69 -19.23 -20.06
C THR A 334 12.72 -18.51 -21.01
N SER A 335 11.68 -17.81 -20.52
CA SER A 335 10.85 -16.87 -21.32
C SER A 335 10.04 -15.87 -20.47
N TYR A 336 9.57 -14.78 -21.10
CA TYR A 336 8.79 -13.69 -20.48
C TYR A 336 7.36 -14.07 -20.08
N ASP A 337 6.74 -15.08 -20.70
CA ASP A 337 5.43 -15.60 -20.29
C ASP A 337 5.43 -16.01 -18.82
N GLN A 338 6.58 -16.49 -18.32
CA GLN A 338 6.79 -16.86 -16.93
C GLN A 338 7.00 -15.64 -16.02
N ILE A 339 7.55 -14.52 -16.52
CA ILE A 339 7.68 -13.27 -15.75
C ILE A 339 6.32 -12.61 -15.58
N HIS A 340 5.52 -12.53 -16.65
CA HIS A 340 4.17 -11.97 -16.58
C HIS A 340 3.20 -12.90 -15.85
N SER A 341 3.35 -14.22 -16.00
CA SER A 341 2.61 -15.20 -15.20
C SER A 341 3.04 -15.17 -13.74
N ASN A 342 4.32 -14.97 -13.39
CA ASN A 342 4.76 -14.86 -12.00
C ASN A 342 4.40 -13.50 -11.37
N ALA A 343 4.39 -12.42 -12.14
CA ALA A 343 3.86 -11.12 -11.72
C ALA A 343 2.33 -11.18 -11.54
N ASN A 344 1.61 -11.90 -12.43
CA ASN A 344 0.19 -12.20 -12.29
C ASN A 344 -0.08 -13.20 -11.14
N SER A 345 0.81 -14.16 -10.87
CA SER A 345 0.74 -15.06 -9.72
C SER A 345 1.06 -14.33 -8.41
N CYS A 346 1.91 -13.28 -8.43
CA CYS A 346 2.04 -12.32 -7.33
C CYS A 346 0.80 -11.43 -7.20
N HIS A 347 0.08 -11.18 -8.30
CA HIS A 347 -1.25 -10.56 -8.30
C HIS A 347 -2.28 -11.48 -7.60
N HIS A 348 -2.10 -12.79 -7.72
CA HIS A 348 -2.81 -13.86 -7.00
C HIS A 348 -2.19 -14.25 -5.65
N LEU A 349 -1.32 -13.41 -5.04
CA LEU A 349 -1.12 -13.51 -3.60
C LEU A 349 -2.51 -13.43 -2.96
N GLU A 350 -2.90 -14.48 -2.22
CA GLU A 350 -4.20 -14.59 -1.56
C GLU A 350 -4.63 -13.23 -0.99
N ALA A 351 -5.92 -12.88 -1.06
CA ALA A 351 -6.45 -11.62 -0.56
C ALA A 351 -5.94 -11.25 0.85
N ASP A 352 -5.57 -12.27 1.64
CA ASP A 352 -4.97 -12.20 2.96
C ASP A 352 -3.53 -11.66 3.00
N LEU A 353 -2.73 -11.71 1.92
CA LEU A 353 -1.32 -11.26 1.88
C LEU A 353 -1.12 -9.88 1.24
N ARG A 354 -2.16 -9.28 0.63
CA ARG A 354 -2.09 -7.94 0.00
C ARG A 354 -1.67 -6.82 0.94
N HIS A 355 -1.86 -6.99 2.25
CA HIS A 355 -1.42 -6.02 3.24
C HIS A 355 0.11 -5.99 3.43
N LEU A 356 0.82 -7.03 2.97
CA LEU A 356 2.28 -7.15 3.05
C LEU A 356 3.00 -6.57 1.82
N THR A 357 2.29 -6.33 0.71
CA THR A 357 2.84 -5.74 -0.52
C THR A 357 3.71 -4.49 -0.27
N PRO A 358 3.34 -3.53 0.61
CA PRO A 358 4.18 -2.37 0.89
C PRO A 358 5.51 -2.73 1.56
N ILE A 359 5.53 -3.76 2.41
CA ILE A 359 6.73 -4.22 3.15
C ILE A 359 7.69 -4.92 2.19
N TYR A 360 7.17 -5.83 1.36
CA TYR A 360 7.97 -6.49 0.34
C TYR A 360 8.49 -5.51 -0.70
N LEU A 361 7.67 -4.57 -1.15
CA LEU A 361 8.08 -3.55 -2.10
C LEU A 361 9.18 -2.65 -1.51
N GLN A 362 9.08 -2.25 -0.24
CA GLN A 362 10.13 -1.48 0.43
C GLN A 362 11.44 -2.27 0.51
N SER A 363 11.39 -3.55 0.89
CA SER A 363 12.58 -4.41 0.97
C SER A 363 13.23 -4.58 -0.41
N ALA A 364 12.42 -4.88 -1.43
CA ALA A 364 12.87 -5.06 -2.81
C ALA A 364 13.44 -3.76 -3.39
N LEU A 365 12.85 -2.60 -3.10
CA LEU A 365 13.38 -1.29 -3.48
C LEU A 365 14.73 -1.01 -2.82
N SER A 366 14.89 -1.32 -1.53
CA SER A 366 16.18 -1.14 -0.84
C SER A 366 17.26 -2.01 -1.48
N GLY A 367 16.98 -3.30 -1.69
CA GLY A 367 17.92 -4.22 -2.35
C GLY A 367 18.27 -3.76 -3.77
N TYR A 368 17.28 -3.28 -4.53
CA TYR A 368 17.52 -2.74 -5.87
C TYR A 368 18.37 -1.46 -5.86
N PHE A 369 18.20 -0.57 -4.89
CA PHE A 369 19.08 0.60 -4.77
C PHE A 369 20.50 0.23 -4.36
N ASP A 370 20.68 -0.81 -3.53
CA ASP A 370 22.00 -1.34 -3.18
C ASP A 370 22.67 -1.98 -4.41
N ASP A 371 21.91 -2.71 -5.24
CA ASP A 371 22.38 -3.23 -6.53
C ASP A 371 22.80 -2.08 -7.47
N LEU A 372 22.01 -1.02 -7.55
CA LEU A 372 22.32 0.15 -8.39
C LEU A 372 23.58 0.90 -7.93
N ALA A 373 23.91 0.84 -6.65
CA ALA A 373 25.13 1.41 -6.08
C ALA A 373 26.37 0.53 -6.29
N THR A 374 26.19 -0.73 -6.73
CA THR A 374 27.24 -1.74 -6.87
C THR A 374 27.58 -1.96 -8.34
N PRO A 375 28.75 -1.50 -8.85
CA PRO A 375 29.08 -1.57 -10.27
C PRO A 375 29.00 -2.97 -10.88
N GLU A 376 29.41 -4.00 -10.14
CA GLU A 376 29.39 -5.40 -10.61
C GLU A 376 27.96 -5.91 -10.83
N LYS A 377 26.99 -5.43 -10.05
CA LYS A 377 25.58 -5.80 -10.18
C LYS A 377 24.93 -5.16 -11.41
N LEU A 378 25.41 -4.00 -11.83
CA LEU A 378 24.89 -3.29 -12.99
C LEU A 378 25.10 -4.06 -14.31
N GLU A 379 25.98 -5.05 -14.36
CA GLU A 379 26.22 -5.88 -15.54
C GLU A 379 25.17 -7.01 -15.71
N LEU A 380 24.33 -7.25 -14.70
CA LEU A 380 23.41 -8.39 -14.66
C LEU A 380 22.05 -8.06 -15.32
N ASP A 381 21.52 -9.02 -16.09
CA ASP A 381 20.14 -8.95 -16.60
C ASP A 381 19.12 -9.00 -15.46
N ALA A 382 19.45 -9.70 -14.37
CA ALA A 382 18.65 -9.75 -13.16
C ALA A 382 18.33 -8.35 -12.63
N THR A 383 19.31 -7.44 -12.59
CA THR A 383 19.09 -6.07 -12.10
C THR A 383 18.13 -5.29 -12.99
N LEU A 384 18.21 -5.42 -14.32
CA LEU A 384 17.21 -4.83 -15.23
C LEU A 384 15.81 -5.43 -15.01
N ALA A 385 15.72 -6.75 -14.92
CA ALA A 385 14.46 -7.46 -14.71
C ALA A 385 13.81 -7.07 -13.37
N THR A 386 14.59 -6.98 -12.28
CA THR A 386 14.14 -6.50 -10.97
C THR A 386 13.60 -5.08 -11.06
N GLY A 387 14.28 -4.18 -11.76
CA GLY A 387 13.79 -2.80 -11.94
C GLY A 387 12.47 -2.75 -12.72
N VAL A 388 12.30 -3.56 -13.76
CA VAL A 388 11.03 -3.66 -14.53
C VAL A 388 9.92 -4.23 -13.65
N LEU A 389 10.18 -5.29 -12.90
CA LEU A 389 9.23 -5.89 -11.97
C LEU A 389 8.79 -4.89 -10.89
N LEU A 390 9.72 -4.12 -10.33
CA LEU A 390 9.41 -3.07 -9.35
C LEU A 390 8.52 -1.98 -9.95
N CYS A 391 8.74 -1.59 -11.21
CA CYS A 391 7.82 -0.70 -11.92
C CYS A 391 6.43 -1.32 -12.03
N SER A 392 6.32 -2.57 -12.50
CA SER A 392 5.03 -3.25 -12.67
C SER A 392 4.26 -3.39 -11.36
N VAL A 393 4.90 -3.86 -10.28
CA VAL A 393 4.27 -3.99 -8.96
C VAL A 393 3.83 -2.62 -8.41
N SER A 394 4.64 -1.58 -8.63
CA SER A 394 4.30 -0.21 -8.22
C SER A 394 3.11 0.33 -9.02
N ILE A 395 3.03 0.07 -10.33
CA ILE A 395 1.91 0.43 -11.19
C ILE A 395 0.62 -0.22 -10.70
N SER A 396 0.61 -1.55 -10.49
CA SER A 396 -0.57 -2.28 -10.02
C SER A 396 -1.01 -1.83 -8.62
N SER A 397 -0.07 -1.36 -7.80
CA SER A 397 -0.33 -0.86 -6.45
C SER A 397 -0.69 0.64 -6.40
N LEU A 398 -0.72 1.34 -7.54
CA LEU A 398 -0.92 2.80 -7.66
C LEU A 398 0.12 3.63 -6.88
N TYR A 399 1.35 3.13 -6.79
CA TYR A 399 2.47 3.87 -6.22
C TYR A 399 3.18 4.72 -7.28
N ILE A 400 3.86 5.78 -6.80
CA ILE A 400 4.78 6.56 -7.63
C ILE A 400 5.92 5.64 -8.07
N TRP A 401 6.13 5.52 -9.38
CA TRP A 401 7.03 4.51 -9.96
C TRP A 401 7.97 5.09 -11.01
N THR A 402 7.62 6.21 -11.64
CA THR A 402 8.43 6.79 -12.72
C THR A 402 9.81 7.29 -12.31
N PRO A 403 10.14 7.53 -11.02
CA PRO A 403 11.53 7.70 -10.59
C PRO A 403 12.42 6.46 -10.76
N LEU A 404 11.87 5.24 -10.71
CA LEU A 404 12.62 3.98 -10.91
C LEU A 404 13.18 3.87 -12.32
N MET A 405 12.53 4.53 -13.29
CA MET A 405 12.99 4.63 -14.67
C MET A 405 14.38 5.26 -14.81
N LYS A 406 14.78 6.14 -13.88
CA LYS A 406 16.15 6.70 -13.85
C LYS A 406 17.19 5.63 -13.54
N GLY A 407 16.90 4.73 -12.59
CA GLY A 407 17.76 3.60 -12.25
C GLY A 407 17.91 2.64 -13.42
N LEU A 408 16.79 2.26 -14.04
CA LEU A 408 16.78 1.43 -15.25
C LEU A 408 17.61 2.06 -16.38
N ARG A 409 17.46 3.36 -16.63
CA ARG A 409 18.29 4.07 -17.60
C ARG A 409 19.77 4.05 -17.23
N ALA A 410 20.13 4.21 -15.96
CA ALA A 410 21.52 4.15 -15.52
C ALA A 410 22.14 2.79 -15.84
N VAL A 411 21.41 1.69 -15.59
CA VAL A 411 21.85 0.33 -15.95
C VAL A 411 22.00 0.17 -17.46
N LEU A 412 21.01 0.62 -18.23
CA LEU A 412 21.04 0.57 -19.70
C LEU A 412 22.21 1.36 -20.30
N GLN A 413 22.55 2.50 -19.72
CA GLN A 413 23.67 3.34 -20.12
C GLN A 413 25.01 2.73 -19.73
N HIS A 414 25.12 2.20 -18.50
CA HIS A 414 26.33 1.53 -18.00
C HIS A 414 26.75 0.38 -18.90
N ARG A 415 25.79 -0.48 -19.25
CA ARG A 415 26.00 -1.64 -20.13
C ARG A 415 26.07 -1.28 -21.62
N GLY A 416 25.89 -0.01 -21.97
CA GLY A 416 25.85 0.46 -23.36
C GLY A 416 24.72 -0.16 -24.20
N LEU A 417 23.71 -0.79 -23.61
CA LEU A 417 22.69 -1.56 -24.36
C LEU A 417 21.94 -0.69 -25.37
N LEU A 418 21.78 0.60 -25.10
CA LEU A 418 21.08 1.53 -25.99
C LEU A 418 21.82 1.78 -27.33
N SER A 419 23.15 1.58 -27.38
CA SER A 419 23.95 1.79 -28.60
C SER A 419 24.22 0.51 -29.40
N HIS A 420 23.95 -0.67 -28.85
CA HIS A 420 24.22 -1.94 -29.53
C HIS A 420 23.06 -2.31 -30.49
N ALA A 421 23.42 -2.62 -31.74
CA ALA A 421 22.46 -3.05 -32.76
C ALA A 421 21.99 -4.51 -32.58
N GLU A 422 22.82 -5.35 -31.95
CA GLU A 422 22.50 -6.74 -31.61
C GLU A 422 22.66 -6.93 -30.11
N ARG A 423 21.64 -7.51 -29.47
CA ARG A 423 21.56 -7.74 -28.03
C ARG A 423 21.13 -9.18 -27.77
N PRO A 424 21.46 -9.75 -26.59
CA PRO A 424 20.84 -10.99 -26.14
C PRO A 424 19.29 -10.86 -26.13
N PRO A 425 18.53 -11.92 -26.45
CA PRO A 425 17.08 -11.84 -26.57
C PRO A 425 16.38 -11.25 -25.34
N LEU A 426 16.80 -11.64 -24.14
CA LEU A 426 16.25 -11.12 -22.89
C LEU A 426 16.53 -9.61 -22.72
N ALA A 427 17.75 -9.17 -23.01
CA ALA A 427 18.13 -7.77 -22.91
C ALA A 427 17.42 -6.90 -23.96
N ASP A 428 17.22 -7.41 -25.18
CA ASP A 428 16.45 -6.69 -26.22
C ASP A 428 14.99 -6.51 -25.78
N HIS A 429 14.39 -7.58 -25.26
CA HIS A 429 13.03 -7.54 -24.73
C HIS A 429 12.89 -6.56 -23.55
N LEU A 430 13.80 -6.59 -22.58
CA LEU A 430 13.78 -5.65 -21.45
C LEU A 430 13.94 -4.20 -21.91
N VAL A 431 14.77 -3.92 -22.92
CA VAL A 431 14.89 -2.57 -23.50
C VAL A 431 13.56 -2.11 -24.10
N GLU A 432 12.85 -2.97 -24.84
CA GLU A 432 11.53 -2.66 -25.40
C GLU A 432 10.49 -2.38 -24.31
N VAL A 433 10.44 -3.21 -23.26
CA VAL A 433 9.52 -3.01 -22.12
C VAL A 433 9.82 -1.70 -21.40
N ILE A 434 11.10 -1.39 -21.12
CA ILE A 434 11.50 -0.13 -20.49
C ILE A 434 11.13 1.06 -21.39
N ALA A 435 11.29 0.92 -22.71
CA ALA A 435 10.90 1.97 -23.65
C ALA A 435 9.39 2.19 -23.69
N LEU A 436 8.59 1.11 -23.66
CA LEU A 436 7.12 1.17 -23.57
C LEU A 436 6.68 1.86 -22.26
N LEU A 437 7.28 1.47 -21.13
CA LEU A 437 7.13 2.12 -19.83
C LEU A 437 7.66 3.55 -19.79
N ASP A 438 8.31 4.06 -20.84
CA ASP A 438 8.75 5.46 -20.94
C ASP A 438 7.80 6.34 -21.78
N ILE A 439 6.94 5.76 -22.64
CA ILE A 439 5.94 6.49 -23.46
C ILE A 439 5.03 7.40 -22.61
N PRO A 440 5.09 8.74 -22.77
CA PRO A 440 4.44 9.66 -21.83
C PRO A 440 2.92 9.61 -21.87
N TYR A 441 2.32 9.29 -23.01
CA TYR A 441 0.88 9.44 -23.24
C TYR A 441 0.03 8.30 -22.66
N PHE A 442 0.64 7.20 -22.22
CA PHE A 442 -0.02 6.18 -21.42
C PHE A 442 -0.01 6.48 -19.92
N LYS A 443 0.48 7.66 -19.51
CA LYS A 443 0.60 8.03 -18.09
C LYS A 443 -0.22 9.26 -17.75
N LEU A 444 -0.84 9.21 -16.59
CA LEU A 444 -1.47 10.35 -15.96
C LEU A 444 -0.65 10.78 -14.74
N ASN A 445 -0.44 12.09 -14.62
CA ASN A 445 0.34 12.71 -13.54
C ASN A 445 1.80 12.19 -13.43
N ARG A 446 2.47 11.97 -14.56
CA ARG A 446 3.89 11.59 -14.57
C ARG A 446 4.75 12.66 -13.87
N ILE A 447 5.54 12.24 -12.89
CA ILE A 447 6.40 13.09 -12.05
C ILE A 447 7.80 13.23 -12.65
N SER A 448 8.35 12.19 -13.27
CA SER A 448 9.67 12.23 -13.90
C SER A 448 9.61 12.68 -15.37
N GLN A 449 10.64 13.37 -15.86
CA GLN A 449 10.70 13.74 -17.28
C GLN A 449 10.76 12.47 -18.17
N PRO A 450 10.02 12.42 -19.29
CA PRO A 450 10.16 11.36 -20.29
C PRO A 450 11.57 11.33 -20.86
N MET A 451 12.13 10.14 -21.05
CA MET A 451 13.48 9.96 -21.59
C MET A 451 13.47 9.71 -23.11
N ASN A 452 12.27 9.54 -23.69
CA ASN A 452 11.99 9.29 -25.10
C ASN A 452 12.75 8.05 -25.63
N LEU A 453 12.83 7.01 -24.80
CA LEU A 453 13.57 5.79 -25.15
C LEU A 453 12.98 5.10 -26.38
N TRP A 454 11.66 5.09 -26.52
CA TRP A 454 10.95 4.47 -27.64
C TRP A 454 11.33 5.10 -28.98
N ALA A 455 11.07 6.41 -29.16
CA ALA A 455 11.46 7.15 -30.37
C ALA A 455 12.94 7.02 -30.72
N THR A 456 13.82 7.01 -29.70
CA THR A 456 15.27 7.06 -29.91
C THR A 456 15.84 5.69 -30.29
N TYR A 457 15.39 4.61 -29.67
CA TYR A 457 16.08 3.31 -29.74
C TYR A 457 15.24 2.15 -30.30
N VAL A 458 13.91 2.21 -30.22
CA VAL A 458 13.03 1.12 -30.67
C VAL A 458 12.38 1.46 -32.01
N ALA A 459 11.77 2.64 -32.11
CA ALA A 459 11.06 3.09 -33.30
C ALA A 459 11.88 3.06 -34.60
N PRO A 460 13.21 3.31 -34.61
CA PRO A 460 14.01 3.24 -35.84
C PRO A 460 14.10 1.84 -36.45
N SER A 461 14.16 0.78 -35.63
CA SER A 461 14.35 -0.60 -36.08
C SER A 461 13.04 -1.38 -36.21
N LYS A 462 12.04 -1.12 -35.37
CA LYS A 462 10.77 -1.85 -35.36
C LYS A 462 9.69 -1.12 -36.18
N LYS A 463 9.55 -1.51 -37.46
CA LYS A 463 8.68 -0.87 -38.46
C LYS A 463 7.45 -1.67 -38.87
N SER A 464 7.28 -2.90 -38.39
CA SER A 464 6.15 -3.78 -38.73
C SER A 464 5.96 -4.84 -37.64
N GLY A 465 4.78 -5.47 -37.61
CA GLY A 465 4.46 -6.54 -36.67
C GLY A 465 3.95 -6.04 -35.32
N VAL A 466 3.77 -6.98 -34.39
CA VAL A 466 3.15 -6.75 -33.08
C VAL A 466 4.21 -6.80 -31.98
N GLU A 467 4.20 -5.80 -31.10
CA GLU A 467 5.05 -5.77 -29.91
C GLU A 467 4.48 -6.75 -28.88
N HIS A 468 5.33 -7.62 -28.34
CA HIS A 468 4.91 -8.79 -27.57
C HIS A 468 4.25 -8.44 -26.24
N THR A 469 4.78 -7.46 -25.50
CA THR A 469 4.30 -7.11 -24.17
C THR A 469 2.93 -6.43 -24.24
N SER A 470 2.75 -5.54 -25.21
CA SER A 470 1.53 -4.76 -25.35
C SER A 470 0.47 -5.38 -26.26
N GLY A 471 0.87 -6.33 -27.12
CA GLY A 471 0.00 -6.79 -28.20
C GLY A 471 -0.44 -5.68 -29.16
N LEU A 472 0.21 -4.49 -29.12
CA LEU A 472 -0.06 -3.39 -30.03
C LEU A 472 0.92 -3.43 -31.21
N PRO A 473 0.53 -2.98 -32.41
CA PRO A 473 1.45 -2.99 -33.53
C PRO A 473 2.53 -1.92 -33.40
N TYR A 474 3.77 -2.24 -33.73
CA TYR A 474 4.89 -1.30 -33.66
C TYR A 474 4.62 -0.02 -34.46
N THR A 475 3.99 -0.15 -35.64
CA THR A 475 3.61 0.98 -36.48
C THR A 475 2.64 1.94 -35.78
N MET A 476 1.77 1.42 -34.90
CA MET A 476 0.87 2.23 -34.09
C MET A 476 1.60 2.85 -32.91
N ILE A 477 2.37 2.08 -32.13
CA ILE A 477 3.11 2.61 -30.96
C ILE A 477 4.05 3.76 -31.38
N ASN A 478 4.70 3.63 -32.54
CA ASN A 478 5.54 4.68 -33.13
C ASN A 478 4.80 6.01 -33.37
N LEU A 479 3.48 5.97 -33.61
CA LEU A 479 2.63 7.17 -33.70
C LEU A 479 2.19 7.65 -32.31
N LEU A 480 1.89 6.73 -31.41
CA LEU A 480 1.46 7.02 -30.03
C LEU A 480 2.57 7.68 -29.19
N ASP A 481 3.84 7.44 -29.49
CA ASP A 481 4.97 8.05 -28.76
C ASP A 481 5.13 9.55 -29.03
N ASN A 482 4.41 10.13 -30.01
CA ASN A 482 4.49 11.56 -30.33
C ASN A 482 3.12 12.15 -30.70
N LEU A 483 2.15 12.08 -29.77
CA LEU A 483 0.79 12.59 -30.00
C LEU A 483 0.70 14.12 -30.13
N GLU A 484 1.69 14.86 -29.64
CA GLU A 484 1.74 16.33 -29.75
C GLU A 484 2.11 16.81 -31.16
N SER A 485 2.76 15.97 -31.98
CA SER A 485 3.16 16.36 -33.33
C SER A 485 1.95 16.71 -34.21
N PRO A 486 1.98 17.85 -34.95
CA PRO A 486 0.87 18.29 -35.80
C PRO A 486 0.48 17.28 -36.90
N SER A 487 1.41 16.40 -37.29
CA SER A 487 1.20 15.39 -38.32
C SER A 487 0.58 14.08 -37.80
N THR A 488 0.57 13.86 -36.49
CA THR A 488 0.21 12.56 -35.90
C THR A 488 -1.26 12.21 -36.13
N GLU A 489 -2.16 13.18 -36.02
CA GLU A 489 -3.58 12.96 -36.31
C GLU A 489 -3.80 12.44 -37.74
N MET A 490 -3.15 13.06 -38.74
CA MET A 490 -3.29 12.62 -40.13
C MET A 490 -2.70 11.22 -40.33
N LYS A 491 -1.53 10.94 -39.76
CA LYS A 491 -0.90 9.62 -39.83
C LYS A 491 -1.74 8.53 -39.17
N LEU A 492 -2.44 8.82 -38.06
CA LEU A 492 -3.38 7.90 -37.41
C LEU A 492 -4.65 7.67 -38.24
N LEU A 493 -5.10 8.67 -39.00
CA LEU A 493 -6.23 8.52 -39.93
C LEU A 493 -5.86 7.65 -41.14
N GLU A 494 -4.64 7.81 -41.65
CA GLU A 494 -4.08 7.06 -42.80
C GLU A 494 -3.47 5.71 -42.43
N TRP A 495 -3.38 5.38 -41.14
CA TRP A 495 -2.78 4.13 -40.69
C TRP A 495 -3.51 2.93 -41.28
N ALA A 496 -2.77 2.11 -42.03
CA ALA A 496 -3.31 1.02 -42.84
C ALA A 496 -3.73 -0.22 -42.02
N GLY A 497 -3.33 -0.29 -40.75
CA GLY A 497 -3.46 -1.49 -39.93
C GLY A 497 -2.29 -2.46 -40.09
N GLU A 498 -2.33 -3.52 -39.28
CA GLU A 498 -1.39 -4.64 -39.27
C GLU A 498 -2.21 -5.94 -39.19
N LEU A 499 -1.58 -7.09 -39.46
CA LEU A 499 -2.22 -8.38 -39.25
C LEU A 499 -2.04 -8.80 -37.79
N GLY A 500 -3.15 -9.08 -37.10
CA GLY A 500 -3.15 -9.69 -35.77
C GLY A 500 -3.35 -11.20 -35.84
N ASP A 501 -2.96 -11.86 -34.76
CA ASP A 501 -3.18 -13.30 -34.58
C ASP A 501 -4.66 -13.60 -34.28
N GLU A 502 -5.40 -12.62 -33.77
CA GLU A 502 -6.79 -12.75 -33.37
C GLU A 502 -7.67 -11.63 -33.94
N PHE A 503 -8.91 -11.96 -34.33
CA PHE A 503 -9.85 -10.97 -34.85
C PHE A 503 -10.16 -9.85 -33.87
N ILE A 504 -10.15 -10.14 -32.56
CA ILE A 504 -10.49 -9.15 -31.54
C ILE A 504 -9.42 -8.06 -31.38
N GLN A 505 -8.15 -8.38 -31.69
CA GLN A 505 -7.06 -7.41 -31.66
C GLN A 505 -7.30 -6.24 -32.60
N ILE A 506 -7.93 -6.48 -33.75
CA ILE A 506 -8.29 -5.42 -34.71
C ILE A 506 -9.21 -4.39 -34.06
N HIS A 507 -10.18 -4.82 -33.25
CA HIS A 507 -11.08 -3.90 -32.54
C HIS A 507 -10.35 -3.15 -31.42
N ILE A 508 -9.42 -3.80 -30.72
CA ILE A 508 -8.59 -3.13 -29.72
C ILE A 508 -7.74 -2.04 -30.39
N TRP A 509 -7.05 -2.37 -31.49
CA TRP A 509 -6.21 -1.41 -32.20
C TRP A 509 -7.01 -0.24 -32.79
N GLU A 510 -8.21 -0.49 -33.30
CA GLU A 510 -9.12 0.57 -33.73
C GLU A 510 -9.57 1.46 -32.57
N ALA A 511 -9.83 0.89 -31.38
CA ALA A 511 -10.13 1.68 -30.18
C ALA A 511 -8.93 2.57 -29.80
N PHE A 512 -7.72 2.02 -29.78
CA PHE A 512 -6.48 2.77 -29.52
C PHE A 512 -6.27 3.90 -30.52
N ARG A 513 -6.43 3.62 -31.81
CA ARG A 513 -6.25 4.59 -32.89
C ARG A 513 -7.23 5.76 -32.76
N MET A 514 -8.51 5.48 -32.55
CA MET A 514 -9.52 6.54 -32.38
C MET A 514 -9.30 7.34 -31.09
N ALA A 515 -8.98 6.67 -29.99
CA ALA A 515 -8.67 7.33 -28.72
C ALA A 515 -7.43 8.23 -28.83
N ALA A 516 -6.39 7.78 -29.52
CA ALA A 516 -5.18 8.55 -29.77
C ALA A 516 -5.45 9.83 -30.58
N ILE A 517 -6.35 9.79 -31.56
CA ILE A 517 -6.81 10.99 -32.28
C ILE A 517 -7.49 11.97 -31.32
N LEU A 518 -8.37 11.49 -30.43
CA LEU A 518 -9.01 12.33 -29.40
C LEU A 518 -7.97 12.95 -28.45
N HIS A 519 -6.97 12.17 -28.04
CA HIS A 519 -5.90 12.61 -27.16
C HIS A 519 -5.01 13.66 -27.83
N SER A 520 -4.57 13.43 -29.07
CA SER A 520 -3.77 14.38 -29.87
C SER A 520 -4.49 15.72 -30.03
N ARG A 521 -5.79 15.71 -30.36
CA ARG A 521 -6.61 16.93 -30.42
C ARG A 521 -6.65 17.67 -29.09
N ALA A 522 -6.82 16.95 -27.98
CA ALA A 522 -6.89 17.54 -26.65
C ALA A 522 -5.56 18.17 -26.18
N LEU A 523 -4.43 17.63 -26.63
CA LEU A 523 -3.10 18.20 -26.39
C LEU A 523 -2.88 19.47 -27.23
N ARG A 524 -3.25 19.45 -28.52
CA ARG A 524 -3.14 20.61 -29.42
C ARG A 524 -3.98 21.80 -28.96
N SER A 525 -5.18 21.56 -28.45
CA SER A 525 -6.02 22.62 -27.88
C SER A 525 -5.39 23.33 -26.66
N GLN A 526 -4.36 22.76 -26.04
CA GLN A 526 -3.63 23.39 -24.93
C GLN A 526 -2.48 24.28 -25.42
N THR A 527 -1.93 24.03 -26.61
CA THR A 527 -0.72 24.69 -27.12
C THR A 527 -1.01 25.83 -28.11
N THR A 528 -2.14 25.83 -28.82
CA THR A 528 -2.48 26.92 -29.75
C THR A 528 -3.07 28.15 -29.05
N THR A 529 -2.22 29.15 -28.82
CA THR A 529 -2.59 30.57 -28.57
C THR A 529 -2.25 31.50 -29.75
N SER A 530 -1.75 31.00 -30.87
CA SER A 530 -1.35 31.83 -32.02
C SER A 530 -2.30 31.73 -33.21
N ASN A 531 -2.78 32.90 -33.64
CA ASN A 531 -3.42 33.16 -34.92
C ASN A 531 -2.43 32.87 -36.06
N ASP A 532 -2.68 31.84 -36.87
CA ASP A 532 -2.08 31.75 -38.21
C ASP A 532 -3.15 31.40 -39.25
N PRO A 533 -3.07 31.95 -40.48
CA PRO A 533 -4.13 31.84 -41.48
C PRO A 533 -4.23 30.45 -42.10
N GLU A 534 -5.48 30.05 -42.38
CA GLU A 534 -5.94 28.74 -42.85
C GLU A 534 -5.21 28.22 -44.11
N ALA A 535 -4.44 27.15 -43.94
CA ALA A 535 -4.23 26.17 -45.00
C ALA A 535 -5.52 25.35 -45.22
N PRO A 536 -5.80 24.87 -46.44
CA PRO A 536 -7.00 24.08 -46.72
C PRO A 536 -7.05 22.84 -45.81
N VAL A 537 -8.05 22.81 -44.93
CA VAL A 537 -8.21 21.76 -43.91
C VAL A 537 -8.60 20.45 -44.62
N PRO A 538 -7.82 19.36 -44.49
CA PRO A 538 -8.24 18.05 -44.94
C PRO A 538 -9.59 17.68 -44.33
N ALA A 539 -10.39 16.83 -44.99
CA ALA A 539 -11.67 16.37 -44.44
C ALA A 539 -11.47 15.49 -43.19
N VAL A 540 -11.30 16.12 -42.03
CA VAL A 540 -11.02 15.47 -40.75
C VAL A 540 -12.34 15.11 -40.05
N PRO A 541 -12.49 13.88 -39.49
CA PRO A 541 -13.74 13.46 -38.86
C PRO A 541 -14.06 14.28 -37.60
N SER A 542 -15.34 14.57 -37.37
CA SER A 542 -15.79 15.33 -36.20
C SER A 542 -15.43 14.63 -34.88
N LYS A 543 -15.27 15.39 -33.79
CA LYS A 543 -14.96 14.84 -32.46
C LYS A 543 -16.01 13.82 -31.99
N ALA A 544 -17.28 14.08 -32.27
CA ALA A 544 -18.38 13.17 -31.95
C ALA A 544 -18.26 11.83 -32.72
N LEU A 545 -17.90 11.88 -34.00
CA LEU A 545 -17.73 10.68 -34.83
C LEU A 545 -16.55 9.83 -34.34
N VAL A 546 -15.41 10.44 -34.03
CA VAL A 546 -14.24 9.71 -33.49
C VAL A 546 -14.58 9.06 -32.15
N ARG A 547 -15.30 9.78 -31.27
CA ARG A 547 -15.80 9.21 -30.00
C ARG A 547 -16.72 8.01 -30.23
N MET A 548 -17.71 8.13 -31.10
CA MET A 548 -18.61 7.01 -31.44
C MET A 548 -17.84 5.81 -31.98
N LYS A 549 -16.87 6.01 -32.88
CA LYS A 549 -16.02 4.93 -33.40
C LYS A 549 -15.21 4.25 -32.30
N THR A 550 -14.68 5.02 -31.35
CA THR A 550 -13.95 4.47 -30.20
C THR A 550 -14.85 3.55 -29.37
N PHE A 551 -16.04 4.02 -28.99
CA PHE A 551 -16.99 3.23 -28.21
C PHE A 551 -17.58 2.04 -28.98
N ALA A 552 -17.77 2.14 -30.29
CA ALA A 552 -18.20 1.01 -31.12
C ALA A 552 -17.15 -0.11 -31.13
N ALA A 553 -15.87 0.24 -31.23
CA ALA A 553 -14.78 -0.72 -31.14
C ALA A 553 -14.69 -1.34 -29.73
N ILE A 554 -14.83 -0.53 -28.67
CA ILE A 554 -14.88 -1.02 -27.27
C ILE A 554 -16.05 -1.98 -27.06
N GLN A 555 -17.24 -1.63 -27.56
CA GLN A 555 -18.43 -2.49 -27.46
C GLN A 555 -18.20 -3.85 -28.11
N ALA A 556 -17.58 -3.88 -29.30
CA ALA A 556 -17.23 -5.14 -29.96
C ALA A 556 -16.28 -6.01 -29.13
N VAL A 557 -15.32 -5.39 -28.41
CA VAL A 557 -14.43 -6.10 -27.47
C VAL A 557 -15.22 -6.66 -26.29
N VAL A 558 -16.10 -5.86 -25.69
CA VAL A 558 -16.95 -6.28 -24.57
C VAL A 558 -17.87 -7.44 -24.98
N ASP A 559 -18.59 -7.31 -26.09
CA ASP A 559 -19.58 -8.29 -26.55
C ASP A 559 -18.95 -9.64 -26.96
N SER A 560 -17.66 -9.64 -27.31
CA SER A 560 -16.93 -10.87 -27.61
C SER A 560 -16.62 -11.74 -26.38
N GLY A 561 -16.82 -11.21 -25.16
CA GLY A 561 -16.41 -11.87 -23.91
C GLY A 561 -14.89 -11.82 -23.65
N ALA A 562 -14.11 -11.09 -24.46
CA ALA A 562 -12.67 -10.98 -24.30
C ALA A 562 -12.23 -10.45 -22.91
N LEU A 563 -13.07 -9.62 -22.28
CA LEU A 563 -12.84 -9.11 -20.92
C LEU A 563 -12.94 -10.17 -19.82
N THR A 564 -13.49 -11.35 -20.11
CA THR A 564 -13.77 -12.41 -19.13
C THR A 564 -12.82 -13.60 -19.32
N PHE A 565 -12.47 -13.92 -20.57
CA PHE A 565 -11.69 -15.11 -20.91
C PHE A 565 -10.23 -14.82 -21.33
N ARG A 566 -9.86 -13.55 -21.56
CA ARG A 566 -8.53 -13.17 -22.04
C ARG A 566 -7.97 -11.94 -21.31
N GLN A 567 -7.57 -12.17 -20.07
CA GLN A 567 -7.00 -11.17 -19.16
C GLN A 567 -5.96 -10.19 -19.77
N PRO A 568 -4.97 -10.62 -20.58
CA PRO A 568 -3.99 -9.66 -21.14
C PRO A 568 -4.61 -8.64 -22.12
N PHE A 569 -5.71 -8.98 -22.80
CA PHE A 569 -6.42 -8.05 -23.69
C PHE A 569 -7.46 -7.19 -22.96
N GLY A 570 -7.94 -7.66 -21.80
CA GLY A 570 -8.90 -6.93 -20.96
C GLY A 570 -8.30 -5.64 -20.36
N GLY A 571 -7.06 -5.69 -19.88
CA GLY A 571 -6.35 -4.52 -19.33
C GLY A 571 -6.05 -3.45 -20.38
N ALA A 572 -5.70 -3.86 -21.61
CA ALA A 572 -5.32 -2.93 -22.68
C ALA A 572 -6.44 -1.93 -23.05
N ILE A 573 -7.71 -2.23 -22.77
CA ILE A 573 -8.83 -1.35 -23.11
C ILE A 573 -8.93 -0.11 -22.20
N ILE A 574 -8.21 -0.07 -21.08
CA ILE A 574 -8.28 1.02 -20.11
C ILE A 574 -7.91 2.36 -20.75
N TYR A 575 -6.81 2.43 -21.50
CA TYR A 575 -6.39 3.65 -22.20
C TYR A 575 -7.47 4.20 -23.14
N PRO A 576 -7.96 3.45 -24.15
CA PRO A 576 -8.96 3.98 -25.07
C PRO A 576 -10.29 4.30 -24.39
N LEU A 577 -10.72 3.48 -23.42
CA LEU A 577 -11.92 3.71 -22.64
C LEU A 577 -11.82 4.99 -21.81
N PHE A 578 -10.72 5.18 -21.09
CA PHE A 578 -10.46 6.36 -20.26
C PHE A 578 -10.49 7.64 -21.10
N ILE A 579 -9.68 7.70 -22.17
CA ILE A 579 -9.58 8.87 -23.03
C ILE A 579 -10.93 9.22 -23.67
N ALA A 580 -11.65 8.24 -24.23
CA ALA A 580 -12.94 8.48 -24.86
C ALA A 580 -13.99 8.96 -23.84
N SER A 581 -13.98 8.37 -22.63
CA SER A 581 -14.90 8.68 -21.54
C SER A 581 -14.78 10.13 -21.08
N LEU A 582 -13.55 10.67 -20.99
CA LEU A 582 -13.33 12.08 -20.68
C LEU A 582 -14.13 13.00 -21.60
N PHE A 583 -14.34 12.64 -22.87
CA PHE A 583 -14.99 13.49 -23.87
C PHE A 583 -16.47 13.18 -24.15
N THR A 584 -17.12 12.38 -23.30
CA THR A 584 -18.56 12.09 -23.41
C THR A 584 -19.43 13.28 -23.02
N GLU A 585 -20.68 13.27 -23.50
CA GLU A 585 -21.68 14.29 -23.18
C GLU A 585 -22.60 13.80 -22.06
N GLU A 586 -23.29 14.72 -21.39
CA GLU A 586 -24.25 14.35 -20.35
C GLU A 586 -25.39 13.53 -20.95
N LYS A 587 -25.76 12.42 -20.28
CA LYS A 587 -26.84 11.50 -20.67
C LYS A 587 -26.66 10.80 -22.03
N SER A 588 -25.46 10.78 -22.60
CA SER A 588 -25.18 10.08 -23.86
C SER A 588 -25.12 8.55 -23.69
N LYS A 589 -25.36 7.80 -24.78
CA LYS A 589 -25.25 6.32 -24.76
C LYS A 589 -23.82 5.88 -24.43
N GLU A 590 -22.84 6.60 -24.95
CA GLU A 590 -21.41 6.36 -24.70
C GLU A 590 -21.05 6.49 -23.21
N ARG A 591 -21.65 7.47 -22.50
CA ARG A 591 -21.42 7.64 -21.07
C ARG A 591 -21.98 6.50 -20.24
N ARG A 592 -23.12 5.93 -20.64
CA ARG A 592 -23.68 4.73 -20.00
C ARG A 592 -22.80 3.51 -20.26
N LEU A 593 -22.39 3.30 -21.51
CA LEU A 593 -21.48 2.22 -21.89
C LEU A 593 -20.16 2.31 -21.10
N ALA A 594 -19.55 3.49 -21.02
CA ALA A 594 -18.36 3.71 -20.21
C ALA A 594 -18.55 3.23 -18.76
N GLY A 595 -19.66 3.61 -18.12
CA GLY A 595 -19.98 3.17 -16.77
C GLY A 595 -20.06 1.65 -16.66
N VAL A 596 -20.81 0.99 -17.54
CA VAL A 596 -20.96 -0.48 -17.54
C VAL A 596 -19.60 -1.16 -17.75
N THR A 597 -18.80 -0.71 -18.72
CA THR A 597 -17.49 -1.30 -19.01
C THR A 597 -16.52 -1.13 -17.83
N PHE A 598 -16.45 0.05 -17.20
CA PHE A 598 -15.60 0.25 -16.01
C PHE A 598 -16.06 -0.59 -14.81
N HIS A 599 -17.37 -0.78 -14.62
CA HIS A 599 -17.88 -1.66 -13.56
C HIS A 599 -17.51 -3.13 -13.81
N HIS A 600 -17.67 -3.61 -15.04
CA HIS A 600 -17.28 -4.97 -15.42
C HIS A 600 -15.77 -5.19 -15.26
N LEU A 601 -14.94 -4.21 -15.67
CA LEU A 601 -13.50 -4.26 -15.42
C LEU A 601 -13.21 -4.34 -13.93
N LYS A 602 -13.87 -3.54 -13.08
CA LYS A 602 -13.71 -3.57 -11.61
C LYS A 602 -14.15 -4.89 -10.96
N ASP A 603 -15.10 -5.62 -11.55
CA ASP A 603 -15.57 -6.89 -11.00
C ASP A 603 -14.66 -8.08 -11.39
N ASN A 604 -13.98 -7.99 -12.55
CA ASN A 604 -13.04 -9.02 -13.05
C ASN A 604 -11.58 -8.75 -12.69
N ASP A 605 -11.20 -7.49 -12.56
CA ASP A 605 -9.93 -7.01 -12.05
C ASP A 605 -10.08 -6.93 -10.52
N GLU A 606 -9.21 -7.57 -9.75
CA GLU A 606 -9.16 -7.35 -8.29
C GLU A 606 -8.69 -5.92 -7.92
N GLY A 607 -8.85 -4.96 -8.84
CA GLY A 607 -7.94 -3.87 -9.12
C GLY A 607 -8.45 -2.50 -8.70
N ARG A 608 -7.61 -1.81 -7.93
CA ARG A 608 -7.77 -0.39 -7.62
C ARG A 608 -7.62 0.51 -8.86
N SER A 609 -6.89 0.09 -9.89
CA SER A 609 -6.56 0.92 -11.06
C SER A 609 -7.81 1.27 -11.88
N SER A 610 -8.59 0.29 -12.29
CA SER A 610 -9.83 0.48 -13.06
C SER A 610 -10.85 1.34 -12.30
N GLN A 611 -10.98 1.14 -10.99
CA GLN A 611 -11.82 1.97 -10.11
C GLN A 611 -11.32 3.42 -10.06
N VAL A 612 -10.02 3.63 -9.87
CA VAL A 612 -9.45 4.99 -9.80
C VAL A 612 -9.54 5.70 -11.14
N ALA A 613 -9.35 5.03 -12.28
CA ALA A 613 -9.62 5.60 -13.60
C ALA A 613 -11.07 6.09 -13.70
N TRP A 614 -12.02 5.28 -13.24
CA TRP A 614 -13.44 5.63 -13.26
C TRP A 614 -13.74 6.83 -12.36
N ASP A 615 -13.20 6.86 -11.14
CA ASP A 615 -13.35 7.97 -10.20
C ASP A 615 -12.82 9.28 -10.82
N ILE A 616 -11.66 9.23 -11.49
CA ILE A 616 -11.10 10.38 -12.21
C ILE A 616 -12.03 10.84 -13.33
N VAL A 617 -12.57 9.93 -14.13
CA VAL A 617 -13.52 10.26 -15.21
C VAL A 617 -14.76 10.96 -14.64
N GLN A 618 -15.32 10.44 -13.55
CA GLN A 618 -16.49 11.03 -12.89
C GLN A 618 -16.21 12.43 -12.35
N GLU A 619 -15.06 12.62 -11.71
CA GLU A 619 -14.64 13.91 -11.17
C GLU A 619 -14.40 14.93 -12.29
N VAL A 620 -13.78 14.53 -13.39
CA VAL A 620 -13.60 15.39 -14.56
C VAL A 620 -14.95 15.84 -15.13
N TRP A 621 -15.95 14.95 -15.19
CA TRP A 621 -17.29 15.34 -15.62
C TRP A 621 -17.94 16.36 -14.68
N SER A 622 -17.77 16.19 -13.37
CA SER A 622 -18.25 17.13 -12.35
C SER A 622 -17.60 18.51 -12.49
N ARG A 623 -16.26 18.54 -12.60
CA ARG A 623 -15.48 19.78 -12.75
C ARG A 623 -15.70 20.46 -14.09
N ALA A 624 -15.88 19.70 -15.17
CA ALA A 624 -16.13 20.28 -16.49
C ALA A 624 -17.44 21.06 -16.55
N THR A 625 -18.47 20.65 -15.80
CA THR A 625 -19.75 21.39 -15.72
C THR A 625 -19.59 22.73 -14.99
N SER A 626 -18.68 22.82 -14.02
CA SER A 626 -18.45 24.06 -13.24
C SER A 626 -17.38 24.98 -13.83
N ARG A 627 -16.35 24.43 -14.50
CA ARG A 627 -15.18 25.16 -15.01
C ARG A 627 -15.05 25.10 -16.54
N GLY A 628 -16.17 25.16 -17.28
CA GLY A 628 -16.34 24.76 -18.69
C GLY A 628 -15.32 25.20 -19.77
N SER A 629 -14.34 26.04 -19.45
CA SER A 629 -13.24 26.42 -20.34
C SER A 629 -11.95 25.58 -20.19
N VAL A 630 -11.81 24.74 -19.16
CA VAL A 630 -10.57 23.97 -18.93
C VAL A 630 -10.55 22.66 -19.73
N CYS A 631 -9.40 22.32 -20.31
CA CYS A 631 -9.22 21.06 -21.03
C CYS A 631 -9.44 19.87 -20.09
N ARG A 632 -10.30 18.91 -20.50
CA ARG A 632 -10.67 17.75 -19.67
C ARG A 632 -9.47 16.86 -19.31
N LEU A 633 -8.48 16.77 -20.20
CA LEU A 633 -7.22 16.05 -19.92
C LEU A 633 -6.39 16.76 -18.83
N ALA A 634 -6.40 18.10 -18.79
CA ALA A 634 -5.72 18.85 -17.74
C ALA A 634 -6.43 18.67 -16.39
N LEU A 635 -7.76 18.66 -16.36
CA LEU A 635 -8.53 18.34 -15.15
C LEU A 635 -8.23 16.93 -14.63
N ALA A 636 -8.07 15.95 -15.53
CA ALA A 636 -7.69 14.59 -15.14
C ALA A 636 -6.29 14.55 -14.50
N LYS A 637 -5.32 15.28 -15.08
CA LYS A 637 -3.96 15.42 -14.51
C LYS A 637 -3.98 16.12 -13.15
N GLU A 638 -4.74 17.21 -13.01
CA GLU A 638 -4.92 17.96 -11.76
C GLU A 638 -5.47 17.04 -10.66
N PHE A 639 -6.52 16.27 -10.95
CA PHE A 639 -7.13 15.38 -9.96
C PHE A 639 -6.22 14.21 -9.58
N ALA A 640 -5.49 13.60 -10.53
CA ALA A 640 -4.49 12.59 -10.22
C ALA A 640 -3.33 13.15 -9.34
N ALA A 641 -2.94 14.42 -9.55
CA ALA A 641 -1.98 15.11 -8.69
C ALA A 641 -2.51 15.35 -7.28
N GLU A 642 -3.79 15.74 -7.14
CA GLU A 642 -4.46 15.88 -5.83
C GLU A 642 -4.52 14.54 -5.07
N MET A 643 -4.73 13.44 -5.79
CA MET A 643 -4.69 12.07 -5.25
C MET A 643 -3.27 11.58 -4.94
N LYS A 644 -2.23 12.29 -5.40
CA LYS A 644 -0.80 11.92 -5.27
C LYS A 644 -0.47 10.54 -5.86
N ILE A 645 -1.05 10.23 -7.02
CA ILE A 645 -0.82 8.97 -7.73
C ILE A 645 -0.18 9.21 -9.10
N GLU A 646 0.56 8.21 -9.59
CA GLU A 646 0.90 8.09 -11.01
C GLU A 646 0.08 6.93 -11.57
N MET A 647 -0.72 7.18 -12.61
CA MET A 647 -1.52 6.14 -13.22
C MET A 647 -0.94 5.74 -14.56
N TYR A 648 -0.71 4.45 -14.75
CA TYR A 648 -0.45 3.86 -16.06
C TYR A 648 -1.78 3.35 -16.61
N LEU A 649 -2.16 3.82 -17.79
CA LEU A 649 -3.44 3.53 -18.43
C LEU A 649 -3.36 2.34 -19.40
N TYR A 650 -2.18 1.77 -19.57
CA TYR A 650 -1.89 0.68 -20.49
C TYR A 650 -1.65 -0.62 -19.71
#